data_AF-A0A8H3YSD2-F1
#
_entry.id   AF-A0A8H3YSD2-F1
#
_cell.length_a   1.000
_cell.length_b   1.000
_cell.length_c   1.000
_cell.angle_alpha   90.00
_cell.angle_beta   90.00
_cell.angle_gamma   90.00
#
_symmetry.space_group_name_H-M   'P 1'
#
loop_
_entity.id
_entity.type
_entity.pdbx_description
1 polymer ?
#
loop_
_entity_poly.entity_id
_entity_poly.type
_entity_poly.pdbx_seq_one_letter_code
_entity_poly.pdbx_strand_id
1 'polypeptide(L)'
;MPMETIPTPHHTLTKSRSVVEIKELLNGDKPALLIFYEEGQDEILGVVADVLGQDWNIARSRRQADRESLSTIVGVSATSVGEEWYEKDRSRTLIYFHCVDSEHPLDDSLSSLCDYEYLYTRSPFYRRDVARYLSFICGQINPHRDLARKARTTLISTTFPDVRAALPNLEILSVGADAVELRVDLLKEPLGDGSFAAVPSLKYVGEQLMLLRQRTELPIIYTTRCTNENGRFPMDDPDLFYRYLMKAIQWGCEYIDVELWLPEEIRRAIASKKGNSKIISAFHDFSRSFRWTSPEAEELFRRGAVYGDVVKMIVLVSTMQENYELENFRFMIQQKYSHPPFSGLNMGPVGQFSRMMNKIFTPITHPILPMIAAPGQLSAAEINQALHSMGQMPKLDFYGIGKGGSTVQSTFIDKCFNELSLPHQFIFVERSPKGSLESLLRRPNFGGAYMDPPLPTTTPCLPSLSDAARTIGQVDTIAVRADGSHVGENAQWKGIRATLSRDFVPSAYSSRAALLLANAESDAAASVFALKSLGIGPIYTIGFTMHGSLGSGVSAVRGIDDLKLLEHPFAIISALPADKSLLVGPLLKHYSGSGRQPGFTAGKVFVDLATGQKRNDPLAVASSLGWTAYGIADVSAWTTVETLRLLVGQNVPYDFVRLASGGLY
;
A
#
# COMPACT_ATOMS: atom_id res chain seq x y z
N MET A 1 19.36 30.80 -41.42
CA MET A 1 20.46 29.93 -40.94
C MET A 1 19.95 29.12 -39.76
N PRO A 2 20.35 27.85 -39.65
CA PRO A 2 19.43 26.77 -39.26
C PRO A 2 19.48 26.36 -37.79
N MET A 3 18.42 25.64 -37.39
CA MET A 3 18.18 24.97 -36.11
C MET A 3 19.31 24.00 -35.72
N GLU A 4 19.73 24.06 -34.46
CA GLU A 4 20.52 23.00 -33.82
C GLU A 4 19.59 21.89 -33.32
N THR A 5 19.91 20.68 -33.77
CA THR A 5 19.22 19.42 -33.51
C THR A 5 19.63 18.84 -32.16
N ILE A 6 18.63 18.47 -31.34
CA ILE A 6 18.79 17.68 -30.12
C ILE A 6 19.10 16.22 -30.51
N PRO A 7 20.08 15.52 -29.88
CA PRO A 7 20.41 14.14 -30.24
C PRO A 7 19.38 13.15 -29.69
N THR A 8 18.93 12.25 -30.56
CA THR A 8 18.13 11.07 -30.24
C THR A 8 19.00 10.00 -29.55
N PRO A 9 18.50 9.30 -28.51
CA PRO A 9 19.23 8.19 -27.92
C PRO A 9 19.14 6.95 -28.80
N HIS A 10 20.29 6.33 -29.02
CA HIS A 10 20.49 5.12 -29.82
C HIS A 10 19.69 3.92 -29.28
N HIS A 11 18.93 3.30 -30.18
CA HIS A 11 18.32 1.99 -29.98
C HIS A 11 19.40 0.89 -29.97
N THR A 12 19.59 0.25 -28.82
CA THR A 12 20.27 -1.04 -28.71
C THR A 12 19.25 -2.18 -28.64
N LEU A 13 19.22 -2.97 -29.73
CA LEU A 13 18.80 -4.37 -29.88
C LEU A 13 17.61 -4.88 -29.03
N THR A 14 16.47 -4.97 -29.72
CA THR A 14 15.21 -5.57 -29.30
C THR A 14 15.35 -7.02 -28.82
N LYS A 15 15.17 -7.25 -27.51
CA LYS A 15 14.64 -8.51 -27.00
C LYS A 15 13.20 -8.68 -27.48
N SER A 16 12.86 -9.90 -27.91
CA SER A 16 11.51 -10.34 -28.27
C SER A 16 10.45 -9.79 -27.31
N ARG A 17 9.57 -8.91 -27.81
CA ARG A 17 8.44 -8.35 -27.06
C ARG A 17 7.42 -9.46 -26.82
N SER A 18 7.18 -9.80 -25.56
CA SER A 18 6.05 -10.63 -25.14
C SER A 18 4.73 -9.96 -25.55
N VAL A 19 3.80 -10.75 -26.09
CA VAL A 19 2.56 -10.29 -26.75
C VAL A 19 1.53 -9.64 -25.80
N VAL A 20 1.77 -9.64 -24.48
CA VAL A 20 1.03 -8.80 -23.51
C VAL A 20 2.04 -8.33 -22.45
N GLU A 21 2.28 -7.01 -22.36
CA GLU A 21 3.12 -6.43 -21.31
C GLU A 21 2.25 -6.19 -20.07
N ILE A 22 2.40 -7.03 -19.04
CA ILE A 22 1.70 -6.86 -17.76
C ILE A 22 2.38 -5.71 -16.99
N LYS A 23 1.90 -4.47 -17.18
CA LYS A 23 2.45 -3.25 -16.56
C LYS A 23 1.90 -3.01 -15.15
N GLU A 24 2.08 -3.98 -14.27
CA GLU A 24 1.70 -3.87 -12.86
C GLU A 24 2.89 -3.54 -11.94
N LEU A 25 4.10 -3.84 -12.40
CA LEU A 25 5.35 -3.52 -11.73
C LEU A 25 5.80 -2.10 -12.12
N LEU A 26 5.97 -1.23 -11.13
CA LEU A 26 6.43 0.15 -11.34
C LEU A 26 7.93 0.22 -11.65
N ASN A 27 8.71 -0.54 -10.90
CA ASN A 27 10.15 -0.68 -11.06
C ASN A 27 10.54 -2.12 -10.68
N GLY A 28 11.19 -2.83 -11.60
CA GLY A 28 11.69 -4.20 -11.38
C GLY A 28 13.19 -4.26 -11.15
N ASP A 29 13.88 -3.13 -11.20
CA ASP A 29 15.32 -3.08 -10.97
C ASP A 29 15.63 -3.32 -9.49
N LYS A 30 16.71 -4.05 -9.25
CA LYS A 30 17.24 -4.26 -7.91
C LYS A 30 17.80 -2.93 -7.38
N PRO A 31 17.30 -2.41 -6.24
CA PRO A 31 17.78 -1.13 -5.72
C PRO A 31 19.26 -1.22 -5.29
N ALA A 32 20.01 -0.17 -5.59
CA ALA A 32 21.40 -0.02 -5.19
C ALA A 32 21.47 0.64 -3.81
N LEU A 33 21.58 -0.17 -2.76
CA LEU A 33 21.53 0.30 -1.37
C LEU A 33 22.89 0.21 -0.69
N LEU A 34 23.13 1.18 0.19
CA LEU A 34 24.15 1.12 1.22
C LEU A 34 23.48 1.39 2.56
N ILE A 35 23.67 0.47 3.50
CA ILE A 35 23.00 0.47 4.80
C ILE A 35 24.04 0.69 5.88
N PHE A 36 23.87 1.76 6.64
CA PHE A 36 24.57 1.93 7.89
C PHE A 36 23.79 1.27 9.02
N TYR A 37 24.49 0.59 9.92
CA TYR A 37 23.90 -0.11 11.05
C TYR A 37 24.81 -0.01 12.28
N GLU A 38 24.22 -0.10 13.46
CA GLU A 38 24.94 0.01 14.73
C GLU A 38 25.73 -1.26 15.06
N GLU A 39 26.72 -1.16 15.94
CA GLU A 39 27.50 -2.32 16.36
C GLU A 39 26.59 -3.43 16.95
N GLY A 40 26.83 -4.68 16.53
CA GLY A 40 25.99 -5.83 16.91
C GLY A 40 24.60 -5.86 16.29
N GLN A 41 24.27 -4.99 15.33
CA GLN A 41 23.01 -4.98 14.57
C GLN A 41 23.13 -5.55 13.14
N ASP A 42 24.20 -6.25 12.79
CA ASP A 42 24.46 -6.72 11.42
C ASP A 42 23.41 -7.72 10.89
N GLU A 43 22.68 -8.42 11.77
CA GLU A 43 21.59 -9.32 11.38
C GLU A 43 20.51 -8.64 10.53
N ILE A 44 20.31 -7.32 10.70
CA ILE A 44 19.33 -6.55 9.93
C ILE A 44 19.65 -6.55 8.43
N LEU A 45 20.94 -6.65 8.05
CA LEU A 45 21.36 -6.72 6.66
C LEU A 45 20.83 -7.99 5.99
N GLY A 46 20.85 -9.12 6.72
CA GLY A 46 20.28 -10.38 6.25
C GLY A 46 18.77 -10.27 6.02
N VAL A 47 18.05 -9.58 6.91
CA VAL A 47 16.61 -9.33 6.72
C VAL A 47 16.34 -8.46 5.49
N VAL A 48 17.09 -7.37 5.33
CA VAL A 48 16.93 -6.46 4.18
C VAL A 48 17.27 -7.19 2.87
N ALA A 49 18.33 -7.98 2.86
CA ALA A 49 18.69 -8.86 1.76
C ALA A 49 17.60 -9.86 1.41
N ASP A 50 17.00 -10.50 2.42
CA ASP A 50 15.89 -11.43 2.23
C ASP A 50 14.63 -10.74 1.68
N VAL A 51 14.30 -9.56 2.19
CA VAL A 51 13.15 -8.74 1.75
C VAL A 51 13.33 -8.25 0.31
N LEU A 52 14.53 -7.83 -0.06
CA LEU A 52 14.88 -7.35 -1.41
C LEU A 52 15.21 -8.47 -2.39
N GLY A 53 15.44 -9.67 -1.87
CA GLY A 53 15.95 -10.79 -2.63
C GLY A 53 17.33 -10.51 -3.24
N GLN A 54 18.19 -9.76 -2.57
CA GLN A 54 19.53 -9.37 -3.04
C GLN A 54 20.61 -10.03 -2.19
N ASP A 55 21.80 -10.20 -2.77
CA ASP A 55 22.97 -10.57 -1.97
C ASP A 55 23.43 -9.36 -1.15
N TRP A 56 24.19 -9.62 -0.09
CA TRP A 56 24.72 -8.56 0.77
C TRP A 56 26.14 -8.85 1.21
N ASN A 57 26.92 -7.79 1.44
CA ASN A 57 28.29 -7.84 1.93
C ASN A 57 28.54 -6.70 2.92
N ILE A 58 29.48 -6.91 3.86
CA ILE A 58 29.93 -5.86 4.78
C ILE A 58 31.21 -5.21 4.21
N ALA A 59 31.19 -3.89 4.09
CA ALA A 59 32.34 -3.09 3.72
C ALA A 59 32.93 -2.38 4.94
N ARG A 60 34.27 -2.32 5.00
CA ARG A 60 35.03 -1.63 6.07
C ARG A 60 35.58 -0.27 5.64
N SER A 61 35.41 0.10 4.38
CA SER A 61 35.86 1.37 3.80
C SER A 61 35.01 1.73 2.59
N ARG A 62 34.96 3.02 2.24
CA ARG A 62 34.23 3.51 1.06
C ARG A 62 34.71 2.84 -0.22
N ARG A 63 36.02 2.69 -0.38
CA ARG A 63 36.65 2.00 -1.52
C ARG A 63 36.20 0.56 -1.69
N GLN A 64 35.94 -0.16 -0.59
CA GLN A 64 35.41 -1.53 -0.66
C GLN A 64 33.94 -1.50 -1.11
N ALA A 65 33.14 -0.59 -0.54
CA ALA A 65 31.73 -0.44 -0.90
C ALA A 65 31.52 -0.10 -2.39
N ASP A 66 32.37 0.77 -2.95
CA ASP A 66 32.27 1.19 -4.36
C ASP A 66 32.68 0.08 -5.35
N ARG A 67 33.39 -0.96 -4.90
CA ARG A 67 33.76 -2.13 -5.73
C ARG A 67 32.66 -3.17 -5.81
N GLU A 68 31.72 -3.17 -4.88
CA GLU A 68 30.61 -4.12 -4.86
C GLU A 68 29.62 -3.82 -6.00
N SER A 69 29.01 -4.86 -6.55
CA SER A 69 27.96 -4.72 -7.57
C SER A 69 26.80 -3.85 -7.06
N LEU A 70 26.23 -2.97 -7.90
CA LEU A 70 25.04 -2.18 -7.55
C LEU A 70 23.83 -3.06 -7.18
N SER A 71 23.81 -4.32 -7.62
CA SER A 71 22.77 -5.28 -7.24
C SER A 71 22.98 -5.93 -5.86
N THR A 72 24.11 -5.67 -5.20
CA THR A 72 24.47 -6.18 -3.87
C THR A 72 24.24 -5.08 -2.84
N ILE A 73 23.59 -5.42 -1.73
CA ILE A 73 23.42 -4.52 -0.58
C ILE A 73 24.75 -4.41 0.15
N VAL A 74 25.21 -3.19 0.39
CA VAL A 74 26.44 -2.97 1.14
C VAL A 74 26.11 -2.52 2.55
N GLY A 75 26.51 -3.31 3.55
CA GLY A 75 26.43 -2.93 4.95
C GLY A 75 27.71 -2.24 5.42
N VAL A 76 27.58 -1.18 6.21
CA VAL A 76 28.71 -0.49 6.86
C VAL A 76 28.37 -0.25 8.32
N SER A 77 29.24 -0.67 9.23
CA SER A 77 29.03 -0.38 10.66
C SER A 77 29.21 1.12 10.91
N ALA A 78 28.35 1.70 11.74
CA ALA A 78 28.41 3.11 12.13
C ALA A 78 29.78 3.52 12.69
N THR A 79 30.47 2.60 13.39
CA THR A 79 31.82 2.84 13.94
C THR A 79 32.92 2.91 12.88
N SER A 80 32.64 2.48 11.65
CA SER A 80 33.56 2.50 10.51
C SER A 80 33.39 3.73 9.62
N VAL A 81 32.50 4.66 9.99
CA VAL A 81 32.25 5.88 9.22
C VAL A 81 33.30 6.93 9.55
N GLY A 82 34.10 7.30 8.54
CA GLY A 82 35.05 8.41 8.58
C GLY A 82 34.76 9.50 7.53
N GLU A 83 35.66 10.46 7.38
CA GLU A 83 35.50 11.61 6.47
C GLU A 83 35.23 11.22 5.01
N GLU A 84 35.77 10.08 4.56
CA GLU A 84 35.59 9.53 3.20
C GLU A 84 34.12 9.29 2.81
N TRP A 85 33.21 9.16 3.78
CA TRP A 85 31.79 8.91 3.53
C TRP A 85 30.99 10.17 3.24
N TYR A 86 31.53 11.36 3.52
CA TYR A 86 30.87 12.66 3.26
C TYR A 86 31.06 13.15 1.82
N GLU A 87 31.78 12.39 0.98
CA GLU A 87 31.91 12.67 -0.44
C GLU A 87 30.59 12.44 -1.19
N LYS A 88 30.31 13.29 -2.18
CA LYS A 88 28.99 13.38 -2.85
C LYS A 88 28.73 12.31 -3.92
N ASP A 89 29.55 11.27 -4.06
CA ASP A 89 29.24 10.25 -5.07
C ASP A 89 28.00 9.43 -4.64
N ARG A 90 26.93 9.51 -5.44
CA ARG A 90 25.57 9.03 -5.15
C ARG A 90 25.17 7.84 -6.03
N SER A 91 26.08 6.89 -6.22
CA SER A 91 25.76 5.66 -6.96
C SER A 91 24.79 4.73 -6.22
N ARG A 92 24.63 4.92 -4.90
CA ARG A 92 23.75 4.14 -4.02
C ARG A 92 22.90 5.07 -3.15
N THR A 93 21.70 4.62 -2.83
CA THR A 93 20.85 5.24 -1.79
C THR A 93 21.41 4.87 -0.42
N LEU A 94 21.69 5.87 0.40
CA LEU A 94 22.21 5.69 1.75
C LEU A 94 21.06 5.61 2.76
N ILE A 95 21.03 4.56 3.58
CA ILE A 95 19.99 4.38 4.60
C ILE A 95 20.64 4.10 5.95
N TYR A 96 20.27 4.86 6.96
CA TYR A 96 20.63 4.54 8.35
C TYR A 96 19.57 3.67 9.01
N PHE A 97 19.92 2.44 9.37
CA PHE A 97 19.06 1.55 10.15
C PHE A 97 19.43 1.69 11.63
N HIS A 98 18.52 2.25 12.42
CA HIS A 98 18.69 2.44 13.85
C HIS A 98 17.75 1.53 14.63
N CYS A 99 18.32 0.74 15.55
CA CYS A 99 17.54 -0.05 16.47
C CYS A 99 17.20 0.80 17.70
N VAL A 100 15.92 1.09 17.93
CA VAL A 100 15.50 1.96 19.05
C VAL A 100 15.75 1.31 20.42
N ASP A 101 15.92 -0.01 20.45
CA ASP A 101 16.28 -0.80 21.64
C ASP A 101 17.80 -0.93 21.83
N SER A 102 18.60 -0.32 20.95
CA SER A 102 20.06 -0.35 21.02
C SER A 102 20.57 0.39 22.26
N GLU A 103 21.69 -0.09 22.82
CA GLU A 103 22.42 0.63 23.85
C GLU A 103 23.12 1.88 23.29
N HIS A 104 23.31 1.93 21.97
CA HIS A 104 23.87 3.07 21.27
C HIS A 104 22.76 4.08 20.91
N PRO A 105 22.93 5.37 21.23
CA PRO A 105 21.99 6.38 20.79
C PRO A 105 22.08 6.60 19.29
N LEU A 106 20.99 7.11 18.69
CA LEU A 106 20.97 7.56 17.30
C LEU A 106 22.09 8.56 17.04
N ASP A 107 22.92 8.29 16.03
CA ASP A 107 23.94 9.23 15.55
C ASP A 107 23.31 10.22 14.56
N ASP A 108 23.07 11.45 15.02
CA ASP A 108 22.49 12.53 14.22
C ASP A 108 23.37 12.94 13.02
N SER A 109 24.70 12.78 13.14
CA SER A 109 25.64 13.14 12.07
C SER A 109 25.58 12.15 10.93
N LEU A 110 25.50 10.85 11.26
CA LEU A 110 25.31 9.76 10.32
C LEU A 110 23.91 9.80 9.71
N SER A 111 22.91 10.08 10.54
CA SER A 111 21.54 10.30 10.07
C SER A 111 21.48 11.43 9.03
N SER A 112 22.14 12.56 9.29
CA SER A 112 22.17 13.70 8.35
C SER A 112 22.91 13.41 7.04
N LEU A 113 23.82 12.43 7.03
CA LEU A 113 24.51 11.95 5.83
C LEU A 113 23.59 11.12 4.92
N CYS A 114 22.62 10.40 5.50
CA CYS A 114 21.82 9.42 4.78
C CYS A 114 20.62 10.04 4.05
N ASP A 115 20.25 9.47 2.92
CA ASP A 115 19.04 9.85 2.19
C ASP A 115 17.78 9.46 2.96
N TYR A 116 17.83 8.32 3.65
CA TYR A 116 16.74 7.77 4.45
C TYR A 116 17.21 7.22 5.80
N GLU A 117 16.27 7.05 6.72
CA GLU A 117 16.46 6.47 8.05
C GLU A 117 15.31 5.50 8.32
N TYR A 118 15.64 4.32 8.84
CA TYR A 118 14.68 3.29 9.21
C TYR A 118 14.85 2.95 10.69
N LEU A 119 13.75 3.02 11.42
CA LEU A 119 13.69 2.72 12.85
C LEU A 119 13.03 1.37 13.07
N TYR A 120 13.60 0.55 13.96
CA TYR A 120 13.02 -0.75 14.31
C TYR A 120 13.35 -1.17 15.74
N THR A 121 12.58 -2.12 16.26
CA THR A 121 12.77 -2.79 17.55
C THR A 121 13.30 -4.21 17.33
N ARG A 122 14.10 -4.76 18.27
CA ARG A 122 14.53 -6.16 18.18
C ARG A 122 13.38 -7.13 18.45
N SER A 123 12.50 -6.77 19.40
CA SER A 123 11.34 -7.59 19.75
C SER A 123 10.20 -6.71 20.28
N PRO A 124 9.01 -6.73 19.65
CA PRO A 124 8.69 -7.47 18.43
C PRO A 124 9.40 -6.89 17.20
N PHE A 125 9.72 -7.73 16.21
CA PHE A 125 10.25 -7.33 14.91
C PHE A 125 9.23 -7.64 13.81
N TYR A 126 8.99 -6.70 12.90
CA TYR A 126 7.99 -6.83 11.84
C TYR A 126 8.63 -6.73 10.46
N ARG A 127 8.93 -7.89 9.85
CA ARG A 127 9.52 -7.94 8.51
C ARG A 127 8.68 -7.22 7.44
N ARG A 128 7.35 -7.33 7.52
CA ARG A 128 6.42 -6.60 6.64
C ARG A 128 6.62 -5.08 6.66
N ASP A 129 7.04 -4.52 7.78
CA ASP A 129 7.30 -3.09 7.90
C ASP A 129 8.54 -2.68 7.09
N VAL A 130 9.62 -3.47 7.16
CA VAL A 130 10.81 -3.31 6.31
C VAL A 130 10.43 -3.41 4.84
N ALA A 131 9.64 -4.43 4.47
CA ALA A 131 9.19 -4.64 3.09
C ALA A 131 8.35 -3.46 2.58
N ARG A 132 7.41 -2.96 3.38
CA ARG A 132 6.59 -1.79 3.07
C ARG A 132 7.45 -0.53 2.89
N TYR A 133 8.34 -0.27 3.85
CA TYR A 133 9.24 0.88 3.83
C TYR A 133 10.13 0.88 2.58
N LEU A 134 10.87 -0.22 2.34
CA LEU A 134 11.77 -0.35 1.20
C LEU A 134 11.03 -0.30 -0.13
N SER A 135 9.86 -0.94 -0.22
CA SER A 135 9.00 -0.86 -1.42
C SER A 135 8.65 0.58 -1.75
N PHE A 136 8.36 1.40 -0.74
CA PHE A 136 8.01 2.80 -0.93
C PHE A 136 9.22 3.66 -1.29
N ILE A 137 10.29 3.64 -0.50
CA ILE A 137 11.45 4.53 -0.75
C ILE A 137 12.21 4.16 -2.03
N CYS A 138 12.14 2.91 -2.48
CA CYS A 138 12.72 2.45 -3.75
C CYS A 138 11.76 2.63 -4.96
N GLY A 139 10.57 3.22 -4.76
CA GLY A 139 9.63 3.53 -5.84
C GLY A 139 8.94 2.32 -6.46
N GLN A 140 8.88 1.19 -5.74
CA GLN A 140 8.25 -0.05 -6.22
C GLN A 140 6.75 -0.08 -5.97
N ILE A 141 6.26 0.71 -5.01
CA ILE A 141 4.83 0.96 -4.78
C ILE A 141 4.54 2.47 -4.86
N ASN A 142 3.30 2.81 -5.22
CA ASN A 142 2.84 4.19 -5.28
C ASN A 142 1.39 4.30 -4.77
N PRO A 143 1.20 4.40 -3.44
CA PRO A 143 -0.14 4.49 -2.85
C PRO A 143 -0.94 5.68 -3.37
N HIS A 144 -0.29 6.79 -3.73
CA HIS A 144 -0.97 7.95 -4.32
C HIS A 144 -1.61 7.66 -5.67
N ARG A 145 -0.90 6.96 -6.56
CA ARG A 145 -1.46 6.53 -7.85
C ARG A 145 -2.66 5.61 -7.66
N ASP A 146 -2.59 4.70 -6.68
CA ASP A 146 -3.65 3.73 -6.44
C ASP A 146 -4.89 4.41 -5.83
N LEU A 147 -4.69 5.34 -4.88
CA LEU A 147 -5.77 6.14 -4.29
C LEU A 147 -6.40 7.12 -5.28
N ALA A 148 -5.63 7.67 -6.23
CA ALA A 148 -6.15 8.57 -7.26
C ALA A 148 -7.17 7.91 -8.22
N ARG A 149 -7.22 6.56 -8.25
CA ARG A 149 -8.21 5.79 -9.02
C ARG A 149 -9.57 5.70 -8.31
N LYS A 150 -9.63 6.00 -7.01
CA LYS A 150 -10.87 5.93 -6.23
C LYS A 150 -11.74 7.16 -6.49
N ALA A 151 -13.05 6.97 -6.52
CA ALA A 151 -14.01 8.05 -6.66
C ALA A 151 -14.03 9.00 -5.44
N ARG A 152 -13.69 8.47 -4.27
CA ARG A 152 -13.59 9.20 -3.00
C ARG A 152 -12.48 8.58 -2.15
N THR A 153 -11.76 9.44 -1.43
CA THR A 153 -10.80 9.04 -0.42
C THR A 153 -11.05 9.71 0.92
N THR A 154 -10.73 9.00 2.00
CA THR A 154 -10.89 9.44 3.39
C THR A 154 -9.57 9.26 4.15
N LEU A 155 -9.41 9.98 5.25
CA LEU A 155 -8.28 9.78 6.18
C LEU A 155 -8.79 9.78 7.61
N ILE A 156 -8.15 9.02 8.48
CA ILE A 156 -8.38 9.09 9.92
C ILE A 156 -7.18 9.71 10.62
N SER A 157 -7.43 10.73 11.45
CA SER A 157 -6.38 11.39 12.23
C SER A 157 -6.16 10.70 13.57
N THR A 158 -4.92 10.32 13.86
CA THR A 158 -4.53 9.90 15.21
C THR A 158 -4.50 11.12 16.12
N THR A 159 -5.44 11.18 17.06
CA THR A 159 -5.56 12.30 18.03
C THR A 159 -5.05 11.94 19.41
N PHE A 160 -4.26 10.87 19.50
CA PHE A 160 -3.71 10.36 20.75
C PHE A 160 -2.42 11.10 21.11
N PRO A 161 -2.16 11.38 22.40
CA PRO A 161 -0.89 11.94 22.85
C PRO A 161 0.28 10.94 22.71
N ASP A 162 -0.02 9.64 22.66
CA ASP A 162 0.89 8.54 22.33
C ASP A 162 0.12 7.51 21.47
N VAL A 163 0.66 7.18 20.31
CA VAL A 163 0.14 6.21 19.34
C VAL A 163 -0.06 4.83 19.96
N ARG A 164 0.71 4.45 20.99
CA ARG A 164 0.53 3.18 21.72
C ARG A 164 -0.91 2.99 22.22
N ALA A 165 -1.61 4.07 22.55
CA ALA A 165 -3.01 4.02 22.96
C ALA A 165 -3.98 3.63 21.82
N ALA A 166 -3.60 3.88 20.57
CA ALA A 166 -4.41 3.54 19.40
C ALA A 166 -4.20 2.09 18.94
N LEU A 167 -3.00 1.52 19.14
CA LEU A 167 -2.56 0.26 18.53
C LEU A 167 -3.52 -0.93 18.77
N PRO A 168 -4.12 -1.14 19.96
CA PRO A 168 -5.02 -2.27 20.18
C PRO A 168 -6.28 -2.24 19.31
N ASN A 169 -6.70 -1.05 18.86
CA ASN A 169 -7.94 -0.86 18.09
C ASN A 169 -7.69 -0.29 16.69
N LEU A 170 -6.42 -0.16 16.26
CA LEU A 170 -6.07 0.59 15.04
C LEU A 170 -6.72 -0.02 13.78
N GLU A 171 -6.82 -1.34 13.72
CA GLU A 171 -7.47 -2.06 12.62
C GLU A 171 -8.98 -1.81 12.54
N ILE A 172 -9.63 -1.52 13.67
CA ILE A 172 -11.05 -1.14 13.74
C ILE A 172 -11.19 0.35 13.39
N LEU A 173 -10.38 1.20 14.02
CA LEU A 173 -10.37 2.65 13.81
C LEU A 173 -10.20 3.03 12.33
N SER A 174 -9.39 2.25 11.60
CA SER A 174 -9.05 2.52 10.20
C SER A 174 -10.00 1.92 9.17
N VAL A 175 -11.09 1.26 9.58
CA VAL A 175 -12.12 0.78 8.65
C VAL A 175 -12.75 1.95 7.90
N GLY A 176 -12.76 1.86 6.56
CA GLY A 176 -13.24 2.94 5.70
C GLY A 176 -12.27 4.11 5.53
N ALA A 177 -11.07 4.06 6.12
CA ALA A 177 -10.00 5.03 5.88
C ALA A 177 -9.08 4.59 4.74
N ASP A 178 -8.59 5.55 3.95
CA ASP A 178 -7.60 5.31 2.90
C ASP A 178 -6.18 5.73 3.29
N ALA A 179 -6.06 6.52 4.36
CA ALA A 179 -4.80 6.94 4.94
C ALA A 179 -4.96 7.17 6.45
N VAL A 180 -3.85 7.10 7.19
CA VAL A 180 -3.79 7.49 8.61
C VAL A 180 -2.94 8.74 8.74
N GLU A 181 -3.46 9.78 9.39
CA GLU A 181 -2.71 11.00 9.67
C GLU A 181 -2.08 10.92 11.07
N LEU A 182 -0.75 11.06 11.12
CA LEU A 182 0.01 11.26 12.34
C LEU A 182 0.07 12.75 12.66
N ARG A 183 -0.68 13.17 13.70
CA ARG A 183 -0.69 14.55 14.20
C ARG A 183 0.45 14.75 15.19
N VAL A 184 1.61 15.10 14.67
CA VAL A 184 2.85 15.28 15.45
C VAL A 184 2.69 16.36 16.50
N ASP A 185 1.94 17.41 16.18
CA ASP A 185 1.65 18.49 17.11
C ASP A 185 0.76 18.05 18.30
N LEU A 186 0.07 16.91 18.22
CA LEU A 186 -0.75 16.40 19.33
C LEU A 186 0.00 15.40 20.22
N LEU A 187 1.18 14.93 19.80
CA LEU A 187 2.01 14.03 20.58
C LEU A 187 2.54 14.73 21.84
N LYS A 188 2.57 14.00 22.95
CA LYS A 188 3.09 14.49 24.24
C LYS A 188 4.19 13.57 24.75
N GLU A 189 5.43 13.99 24.56
CA GLU A 189 6.61 13.29 25.09
C GLU A 189 6.73 13.56 26.59
N PRO A 190 6.66 12.53 27.45
CA PRO A 190 6.84 12.69 28.89
C PRO A 190 8.31 12.96 29.24
N LEU A 191 8.53 13.86 30.19
CA LEU A 191 9.85 14.17 30.75
C LEU A 191 10.03 13.53 32.13
N GLY A 192 11.28 13.36 32.56
CA GLY A 192 11.61 12.69 33.84
C GLY A 192 11.11 13.40 35.10
N ASP A 193 10.67 14.65 34.99
CA ASP A 193 10.11 15.46 36.08
C ASP A 193 8.57 15.42 36.15
N GLY A 194 7.93 14.60 35.31
CA GLY A 194 6.46 14.49 35.22
C GLY A 194 5.80 15.56 34.35
N SER A 195 6.56 16.47 33.75
CA SER A 195 6.07 17.39 32.72
C SER A 195 6.13 16.76 31.32
N PHE A 196 5.74 17.53 30.30
CA PHE A 196 5.81 17.11 28.90
C PHE A 196 6.67 18.10 28.10
N ALA A 197 7.38 17.60 27.09
CA ALA A 197 8.12 18.46 26.18
C ALA A 197 7.16 19.44 25.47
N ALA A 198 7.58 20.70 25.33
CA ALA A 198 6.78 21.71 24.61
C ALA A 198 6.64 21.37 23.12
N VAL A 199 7.69 20.79 22.53
CA VAL A 199 7.70 20.18 21.20
C VAL A 199 8.30 18.78 21.37
N PRO A 200 7.63 17.70 20.90
CA PRO A 200 8.14 16.36 21.04
C PRO A 200 9.43 16.18 20.23
N SER A 201 10.45 15.57 20.81
CA SER A 201 11.74 15.33 20.18
C SER A 201 11.61 14.48 18.91
N LEU A 202 12.52 14.65 17.94
CA LEU A 202 12.53 13.80 16.73
C LEU A 202 12.71 12.33 17.07
N LYS A 203 13.43 12.00 18.14
CA LYS A 203 13.54 10.63 18.66
C LYS A 203 12.16 10.07 19.01
N TYR A 204 11.42 10.77 19.86
CA TYR A 204 10.07 10.35 20.25
C TYR A 204 9.14 10.26 19.05
N VAL A 205 9.12 11.27 18.18
CA VAL A 205 8.26 11.26 16.97
C VAL A 205 8.61 10.11 16.02
N GLY A 206 9.89 9.79 15.86
CA GLY A 206 10.34 8.65 15.07
C GLY A 206 9.83 7.33 15.61
N GLU A 207 9.94 7.10 16.93
CA GLU A 207 9.38 5.91 17.59
C GLU A 207 7.87 5.81 17.40
N GLN A 208 7.14 6.93 17.52
CA GLN A 208 5.69 6.98 17.33
C GLN A 208 5.28 6.61 15.89
N LEU A 209 6.02 7.13 14.90
CA LEU A 209 5.84 6.80 13.49
C LEU A 209 6.13 5.33 13.20
N MET A 210 7.24 4.78 13.72
CA MET A 210 7.61 3.38 13.61
C MET A 210 6.49 2.47 14.14
N LEU A 211 6.03 2.72 15.37
CA LEU A 211 4.95 1.95 16.00
C LEU A 211 3.65 1.99 15.19
N LEU A 212 3.31 3.16 14.61
CA LEU A 212 2.14 3.30 13.75
C LEU A 212 2.29 2.45 12.48
N ARG A 213 3.41 2.58 11.77
CA ARG A 213 3.67 1.91 10.48
C ARG A 213 3.64 0.39 10.62
N GLN A 214 4.20 -0.16 11.70
CA GLN A 214 4.21 -1.60 12.00
C GLN A 214 2.80 -2.21 12.20
N ARG A 215 1.78 -1.38 12.44
CA ARG A 215 0.41 -1.80 12.79
C ARG A 215 -0.64 -1.43 11.75
N THR A 216 -0.26 -0.85 10.62
CA THR A 216 -1.19 -0.54 9.53
C THR A 216 -0.55 -0.78 8.17
N GLU A 217 -1.36 -1.04 7.16
CA GLU A 217 -0.94 -1.09 5.75
C GLU A 217 -1.36 0.19 5.00
N LEU A 218 -2.03 1.12 5.69
CA LEU A 218 -2.47 2.39 5.11
C LEU A 218 -1.31 3.37 4.98
N PRO A 219 -1.24 4.15 3.89
CA PRO A 219 -0.26 5.22 3.77
C PRO A 219 -0.41 6.23 4.92
N ILE A 220 0.73 6.74 5.39
CA ILE A 220 0.79 7.68 6.51
C ILE A 220 0.89 9.12 5.99
N ILE A 221 0.07 10.00 6.55
CA ILE A 221 0.15 11.45 6.36
C ILE A 221 0.81 12.04 7.60
N TYR A 222 2.04 12.52 7.45
CA TYR A 222 2.77 13.19 8.52
C TYR A 222 2.38 14.67 8.57
N THR A 223 1.87 15.13 9.71
CA THR A 223 1.36 16.50 9.86
C THR A 223 1.91 17.19 11.10
N THR A 224 2.59 18.32 10.88
CA THR A 224 2.90 19.32 11.91
C THR A 224 1.94 20.49 11.74
N ARG A 225 0.85 20.54 12.51
CA ARG A 225 -0.12 21.65 12.42
C ARG A 225 0.30 22.82 13.31
N CYS A 226 0.39 24.02 12.75
CA CYS A 226 0.81 25.20 13.52
C CYS A 226 -0.28 25.76 14.45
N THR A 227 0.10 26.60 15.40
CA THR A 227 -0.83 27.24 16.36
C THR A 227 -1.89 28.13 15.70
N ASN A 228 -1.56 28.89 14.65
CA ASN A 228 -2.55 29.73 13.96
C ASN A 228 -3.57 28.92 13.15
N GLU A 229 -3.20 27.69 12.77
CA GLU A 229 -4.08 26.73 12.11
C GLU A 229 -4.67 25.71 13.11
N ASN A 230 -4.81 26.10 14.38
CA ASN A 230 -5.42 25.32 15.47
C ASN A 230 -4.72 23.97 15.78
N GLY A 231 -3.43 23.89 15.52
CA GLY A 231 -2.53 22.87 16.04
C GLY A 231 -1.79 23.33 17.29
N ARG A 232 -0.70 22.64 17.62
CA ARG A 232 0.17 22.97 18.75
C ARG A 232 1.63 23.22 18.37
N PHE A 233 1.99 23.07 17.10
CA PHE A 233 3.38 23.26 16.67
C PHE A 233 3.70 24.76 16.60
N PRO A 234 4.81 25.22 17.21
CA PRO A 234 5.09 26.65 17.36
C PRO A 234 5.53 27.29 16.04
N MET A 235 5.09 28.52 15.79
CA MET A 235 5.33 29.24 14.52
C MET A 235 6.57 30.15 14.53
N ASP A 236 7.21 30.32 15.68
CA ASP A 236 8.29 31.29 15.86
C ASP A 236 9.57 30.91 15.06
N ASP A 237 9.71 29.63 14.70
CA ASP A 237 10.84 29.07 13.97
C ASP A 237 10.36 28.22 12.76
N PRO A 238 10.32 28.78 11.54
CA PRO A 238 10.01 28.02 10.32
C PRO A 238 11.02 26.90 10.03
N ASP A 239 12.28 27.02 10.47
CA ASP A 239 13.29 25.98 10.26
C ASP A 239 13.02 24.74 11.14
N LEU A 240 12.30 24.89 12.25
CA LEU A 240 11.78 23.77 13.01
C LEU A 240 10.82 22.91 12.16
N PHE A 241 9.88 23.53 11.44
CA PHE A 241 9.01 22.80 10.50
C PHE A 241 9.82 22.12 9.41
N TYR A 242 10.80 22.83 8.83
CA TYR A 242 11.67 22.26 7.81
C TYR A 242 12.36 20.99 8.30
N ARG A 243 12.95 21.02 9.51
CA ARG A 243 13.62 19.85 10.11
C ARG A 243 12.67 18.66 10.28
N TYR A 244 11.47 18.88 10.82
CA TYR A 244 10.50 17.80 11.05
C TYR A 244 9.96 17.21 9.75
N LEU A 245 9.64 18.06 8.75
CA LEU A 245 9.14 17.62 7.45
C LEU A 245 10.23 16.89 6.63
N MET A 246 11.48 17.36 6.69
CA MET A 246 12.61 16.64 6.10
C MET A 246 12.83 15.29 6.77
N LYS A 247 12.67 15.21 8.10
CA LYS A 247 12.78 13.95 8.83
C LYS A 247 11.65 12.97 8.46
N ALA A 248 10.44 13.46 8.25
CA ALA A 248 9.33 12.64 7.76
C ALA A 248 9.58 12.04 6.36
N ILE A 249 10.21 12.80 5.46
CA ILE A 249 10.66 12.28 4.16
C ILE A 249 11.73 11.20 4.37
N GLN A 250 12.72 11.48 5.23
CA GLN A 250 13.81 10.55 5.54
C GLN A 250 13.29 9.23 6.15
N TRP A 251 12.25 9.27 6.97
CA TRP A 251 11.54 8.10 7.49
C TRP A 251 10.59 7.44 6.48
N GLY A 252 10.51 7.93 5.24
CA GLY A 252 9.69 7.34 4.19
C GLY A 252 8.19 7.47 4.43
N CYS A 253 7.69 8.61 4.91
CA CYS A 253 6.26 8.90 4.97
C CYS A 253 5.67 9.07 3.57
N GLU A 254 4.54 8.44 3.27
CA GLU A 254 3.91 8.52 1.95
C GLU A 254 3.39 9.92 1.63
N TYR A 255 2.91 10.64 2.65
CA TYR A 255 2.48 12.03 2.53
C TYR A 255 3.06 12.89 3.65
N ILE A 256 3.34 14.14 3.31
CA ILE A 256 3.66 15.20 4.27
C ILE A 256 2.70 16.39 4.06
N ASP A 257 2.17 16.93 5.15
CA ASP A 257 1.32 18.13 5.14
C ASP A 257 2.21 19.36 5.31
N VAL A 258 2.28 20.19 4.27
CA VAL A 258 3.16 21.37 4.19
C VAL A 258 2.30 22.63 4.14
N GLU A 259 2.35 23.42 5.21
CA GLU A 259 1.49 24.60 5.36
C GLU A 259 1.93 25.77 4.47
N LEU A 260 0.97 26.50 3.90
CA LEU A 260 1.21 27.59 2.95
C LEU A 260 1.84 28.84 3.55
N TRP A 261 1.78 29.01 4.87
CA TRP A 261 2.41 30.14 5.56
C TRP A 261 3.95 30.01 5.56
N LEU A 262 4.49 28.78 5.39
CA LEU A 262 5.92 28.58 5.33
C LEU A 262 6.54 29.39 4.18
N PRO A 263 7.73 29.99 4.39
CA PRO A 263 8.48 30.68 3.35
C PRO A 263 8.60 29.83 2.08
N GLU A 264 8.54 30.49 0.92
CA GLU A 264 8.58 29.77 -0.35
C GLU A 264 9.88 28.99 -0.53
N GLU A 265 11.00 29.53 -0.04
CA GLU A 265 12.31 28.90 -0.06
C GLU A 265 12.28 27.53 0.64
N ILE A 266 11.60 27.44 1.78
CA ILE A 266 11.42 26.20 2.55
C ILE A 266 10.52 25.24 1.78
N ARG A 267 9.37 25.70 1.28
CA ARG A 267 8.43 24.85 0.51
C ARG A 267 9.09 24.27 -0.75
N ARG A 268 9.85 25.09 -1.47
CA ARG A 268 10.65 24.68 -2.64
C ARG A 268 11.74 23.67 -2.27
N ALA A 269 12.46 23.90 -1.18
CA ALA A 269 13.50 23.00 -0.70
C ALA A 269 12.92 21.62 -0.36
N ILE A 270 11.80 21.56 0.36
CA ILE A 270 11.07 20.32 0.67
C ILE A 270 10.65 19.63 -0.63
N ALA A 271 10.01 20.36 -1.56
CA ALA A 271 9.57 19.80 -2.84
C ALA A 271 10.71 19.20 -3.67
N SER A 272 11.90 19.83 -3.66
CA SER A 272 13.07 19.32 -4.37
C SER A 272 13.68 18.04 -3.77
N LYS A 273 13.39 17.77 -2.49
CA LYS A 273 13.94 16.63 -1.75
C LYS A 273 12.90 15.60 -1.34
N LYS A 274 11.64 15.71 -1.79
CA LYS A 274 10.52 14.87 -1.34
C LYS A 274 10.64 13.39 -1.73
N GLY A 275 11.52 13.03 -2.65
CA GLY A 275 11.65 11.66 -3.14
C GLY A 275 10.30 11.11 -3.64
N ASN A 276 9.89 9.97 -3.09
CA ASN A 276 8.59 9.36 -3.42
C ASN A 276 7.41 9.92 -2.59
N SER A 277 7.67 10.70 -1.55
CA SER A 277 6.64 11.35 -0.73
C SER A 277 5.83 12.35 -1.53
N LYS A 278 4.57 12.51 -1.13
CA LYS A 278 3.64 13.46 -1.73
C LYS A 278 3.36 14.61 -0.77
N ILE A 279 3.29 15.82 -1.31
CA ILE A 279 3.03 17.04 -0.57
C ILE A 279 1.53 17.32 -0.60
N ILE A 280 0.92 17.35 0.57
CA ILE A 280 -0.39 17.96 0.78
C ILE A 280 -0.12 19.42 1.15
N SER A 281 -0.29 20.34 0.21
CA SER A 281 -0.15 21.77 0.47
C SER A 281 -1.37 22.25 1.25
N ALA A 282 -1.19 22.62 2.51
CA ALA A 282 -2.30 22.89 3.42
C ALA A 282 -2.46 24.37 3.74
N PHE A 283 -3.70 24.78 3.94
CA PHE A 283 -4.10 26.08 4.47
C PHE A 283 -5.33 25.93 5.34
N HIS A 284 -5.31 26.57 6.51
CA HIS A 284 -6.49 26.65 7.36
C HIS A 284 -6.79 28.10 7.74
N ASP A 285 -8.07 28.47 7.70
CA ASP A 285 -8.54 29.75 8.23
C ASP A 285 -9.52 29.54 9.38
N PHE A 286 -9.23 30.17 10.52
CA PHE A 286 -10.10 30.19 11.70
C PHE A 286 -10.68 31.59 11.98
N SER A 287 -10.34 32.59 11.15
CA SER A 287 -10.75 33.98 11.37
C SER A 287 -12.24 34.23 11.16
N ARG A 288 -12.93 33.33 10.42
CA ARG A 288 -14.31 33.51 9.93
C ARG A 288 -14.49 34.72 9.00
N SER A 289 -13.39 35.25 8.47
CA SER A 289 -13.38 36.38 7.55
C SER A 289 -13.05 35.98 6.11
N PHE A 290 -12.52 34.77 5.92
CA PHE A 290 -12.21 34.23 4.61
C PHE A 290 -13.47 34.04 3.75
N ARG A 291 -13.35 34.31 2.45
CA ARG A 291 -14.43 34.14 1.48
C ARG A 291 -13.98 33.30 0.31
N TRP A 292 -14.67 32.21 0.03
CA TRP A 292 -14.42 31.33 -1.12
C TRP A 292 -14.60 32.04 -2.47
N THR A 293 -15.41 33.11 -2.50
CA THR A 293 -15.66 33.95 -3.68
C THR A 293 -14.57 34.99 -3.94
N SER A 294 -13.59 35.14 -3.04
CA SER A 294 -12.53 36.14 -3.17
C SER A 294 -11.46 35.71 -4.20
N PRO A 295 -10.79 36.66 -4.88
CA PRO A 295 -9.61 36.37 -5.69
C PRO A 295 -8.46 35.74 -4.87
N GLU A 296 -8.40 36.04 -3.58
CA GLU A 296 -7.42 35.46 -2.66
C GLU A 296 -7.55 33.94 -2.53
N ALA A 297 -8.78 33.41 -2.56
CA ALA A 297 -9.00 31.96 -2.50
C ALA A 297 -8.34 31.22 -3.67
N GLU A 298 -8.47 31.77 -4.89
CA GLU A 298 -7.82 31.20 -6.08
C GLU A 298 -6.30 31.38 -6.04
N GLU A 299 -5.81 32.53 -5.55
CA GLU A 299 -4.37 32.76 -5.39
C GLU A 299 -3.73 31.80 -4.38
N LEU A 300 -4.39 31.51 -3.25
CA LEU A 300 -3.94 30.50 -2.29
C LEU A 300 -3.89 29.11 -2.93
N PHE A 301 -4.92 28.73 -3.69
CA PHE A 301 -4.89 27.47 -4.44
C PHE A 301 -3.70 27.45 -5.40
N ARG A 302 -3.50 28.51 -6.18
CA ARG A 302 -2.40 28.60 -7.16
C ARG A 302 -1.03 28.48 -6.49
N ARG A 303 -0.84 29.13 -5.34
CA ARG A 303 0.40 29.04 -4.54
C ARG A 303 0.65 27.63 -4.01
N GLY A 304 -0.41 26.94 -3.58
CA GLY A 304 -0.32 25.55 -3.13
C GLY A 304 -0.04 24.57 -4.26
N ALA A 305 -0.64 24.84 -5.43
CA ALA A 305 -0.48 24.01 -6.62
C ALA A 305 0.94 23.99 -7.20
N VAL A 306 1.79 24.96 -6.84
CA VAL A 306 3.20 24.99 -7.31
C VAL A 306 4.00 23.79 -6.81
N TYR A 307 3.78 23.39 -5.56
CA TYR A 307 4.59 22.35 -4.89
C TYR A 307 3.77 21.17 -4.35
N GLY A 308 2.45 21.32 -4.25
CA GLY A 308 1.54 20.28 -3.76
C GLY A 308 1.18 19.24 -4.81
N ASP A 309 1.21 17.97 -4.43
CA ASP A 309 0.56 16.87 -5.18
C ASP A 309 -0.95 16.82 -4.86
N VAL A 310 -1.38 17.45 -3.76
CA VAL A 310 -2.76 17.74 -3.37
C VAL A 310 -2.79 19.14 -2.75
N VAL A 311 -3.82 19.95 -3.05
CA VAL A 311 -4.06 21.22 -2.35
C VAL A 311 -5.21 21.03 -1.36
N LYS A 312 -4.96 21.34 -0.10
CA LYS A 312 -5.89 21.22 1.03
C LYS A 312 -6.20 22.60 1.60
N MET A 313 -7.46 23.04 1.54
CA MET A 313 -7.92 24.30 2.14
C MET A 313 -9.10 24.04 3.05
N ILE A 314 -9.00 24.43 4.31
CA ILE A 314 -10.02 24.17 5.33
C ILE A 314 -10.38 25.46 6.07
N VAL A 315 -11.65 25.87 6.02
CA VAL A 315 -12.06 27.20 6.51
C VAL A 315 -13.16 27.08 7.56
N LEU A 316 -13.09 27.86 8.65
CA LEU A 316 -14.18 27.98 9.61
C LEU A 316 -15.26 28.93 9.08
N VAL A 317 -16.47 28.40 8.91
CA VAL A 317 -17.62 29.15 8.38
C VAL A 317 -18.74 29.24 9.41
N SER A 318 -19.70 30.13 9.17
CA SER A 318 -20.85 30.33 10.08
C SER A 318 -22.21 30.08 9.43
N THR A 319 -22.27 29.96 8.11
CA THR A 319 -23.52 29.89 7.34
C THR A 319 -23.50 28.77 6.30
N MET A 320 -24.69 28.31 5.92
CA MET A 320 -24.84 27.30 4.86
C MET A 320 -24.42 27.85 3.49
N GLN A 321 -24.58 29.15 3.26
CA GLN A 321 -24.22 29.80 2.00
C GLN A 321 -22.73 29.61 1.66
N GLU A 322 -21.86 29.70 2.67
CA GLU A 322 -20.41 29.52 2.50
C GLU A 322 -20.04 28.09 2.07
N ASN A 323 -20.90 27.09 2.31
CA ASN A 323 -20.71 25.75 1.74
C ASN A 323 -20.99 25.71 0.25
N TYR A 324 -22.04 26.40 -0.22
CA TYR A 324 -22.33 26.50 -1.64
C TYR A 324 -21.24 27.27 -2.39
N GLU A 325 -20.69 28.30 -1.75
CA GLU A 325 -19.54 29.04 -2.29
C GLU A 325 -18.29 28.16 -2.43
N LEU A 326 -18.00 27.31 -1.43
CA LEU A 326 -16.93 26.31 -1.53
C LEU A 326 -17.17 25.32 -2.68
N GLU A 327 -18.38 24.79 -2.84
CA GLU A 327 -18.65 23.85 -3.94
C GLU A 327 -18.58 24.52 -5.32
N ASN A 328 -18.99 25.79 -5.44
CA ASN A 328 -18.77 26.57 -6.65
C ASN A 328 -17.27 26.80 -6.91
N PHE A 329 -16.50 27.16 -5.88
CA PHE A 329 -15.05 27.30 -5.97
C PHE A 329 -14.38 25.98 -6.42
N ARG A 330 -14.77 24.86 -5.82
CA ARG A 330 -14.28 23.52 -6.19
C ARG A 330 -14.54 23.23 -7.66
N PHE A 331 -15.76 23.49 -8.15
CA PHE A 331 -16.10 23.31 -9.56
C PHE A 331 -15.21 24.16 -10.46
N MET A 332 -15.06 25.45 -10.17
CA MET A 332 -14.24 26.38 -10.98
C MET A 332 -12.77 25.95 -11.03
N ILE A 333 -12.18 25.60 -9.90
CA ILE A 333 -10.79 25.15 -9.83
C ILE A 333 -10.59 23.84 -10.60
N GLN A 334 -11.50 22.88 -10.48
CA GLN A 334 -11.41 21.60 -11.21
C GLN A 334 -11.58 21.74 -12.72
N GLN A 335 -12.32 22.76 -13.19
CA GLN A 335 -12.40 23.06 -14.62
C GLN A 335 -11.13 23.75 -15.14
N LYS A 336 -10.51 24.60 -14.32
CA LYS A 336 -9.34 25.39 -14.70
C LYS A 336 -8.02 24.63 -14.58
N TYR A 337 -7.92 23.70 -13.62
CA TYR A 337 -6.71 22.96 -13.29
C TYR A 337 -6.97 21.46 -13.29
N SER A 338 -6.25 20.72 -14.15
CA SER A 338 -6.31 19.26 -14.19
C SER A 338 -5.52 18.58 -13.06
N HIS A 339 -4.56 19.29 -12.47
CA HIS A 339 -3.74 18.86 -11.34
C HIS A 339 -3.16 20.09 -10.62
N PRO A 340 -2.93 20.06 -9.30
CA PRO A 340 -3.28 18.98 -8.35
C PRO A 340 -4.76 18.93 -7.98
N PRO A 341 -5.28 17.77 -7.51
CA PRO A 341 -6.62 17.68 -6.98
C PRO A 341 -6.82 18.57 -5.74
N PHE A 342 -8.04 19.07 -5.59
CA PHE A 342 -8.44 19.96 -4.50
C PHE A 342 -9.22 19.22 -3.41
N SER A 343 -8.69 19.25 -2.18
CA SER A 343 -9.37 18.87 -0.94
C SER A 343 -9.81 20.15 -0.22
N GLY A 344 -11.13 20.37 -0.16
CA GLY A 344 -11.70 21.64 0.29
C GLY A 344 -12.80 21.37 1.31
N LEU A 345 -12.72 21.96 2.50
CA LEU A 345 -13.66 21.71 3.58
C LEU A 345 -14.00 22.99 4.35
N ASN A 346 -15.20 23.02 4.89
CA ASN A 346 -15.63 23.97 5.89
C ASN A 346 -15.75 23.28 7.26
N MET A 347 -15.29 23.97 8.30
CA MET A 347 -15.33 23.51 9.69
C MET A 347 -16.61 23.93 10.42
N GLY A 348 -16.82 23.34 11.59
CA GLY A 348 -17.99 23.60 12.43
C GLY A 348 -19.20 22.75 12.02
N PRO A 349 -20.27 22.72 12.84
CA PRO A 349 -21.47 21.93 12.54
C PRO A 349 -22.10 22.29 11.19
N VAL A 350 -22.15 23.58 10.86
CA VAL A 350 -22.69 24.06 9.57
C VAL A 350 -21.83 23.60 8.39
N GLY A 351 -20.52 23.41 8.59
CA GLY A 351 -19.59 22.95 7.57
C GLY A 351 -19.72 21.47 7.18
N GLN A 352 -20.52 20.66 7.90
CA GLN A 352 -20.70 19.23 7.64
C GLN A 352 -21.10 18.92 6.19
N PHE A 353 -21.87 19.81 5.55
CA PHE A 353 -22.21 19.68 4.13
C PHE A 353 -20.98 19.53 3.23
N SER A 354 -19.98 20.39 3.40
CA SER A 354 -18.76 20.35 2.60
C SER A 354 -17.97 19.05 2.77
N ARG A 355 -18.00 18.44 3.98
CA ARG A 355 -17.34 17.15 4.26
C ARG A 355 -17.97 16.02 3.47
N MET A 356 -19.30 16.04 3.31
CA MET A 356 -20.02 15.08 2.49
C MET A 356 -19.70 15.25 1.00
N MET A 357 -19.52 16.48 0.52
CA MET A 357 -19.25 16.73 -0.90
C MET A 357 -17.78 16.56 -1.29
N ASN A 358 -16.86 16.73 -0.35
CA ASN A 358 -15.43 16.57 -0.60
C ASN A 358 -15.06 15.13 -0.93
N LYS A 359 -14.34 14.93 -2.04
CA LYS A 359 -13.94 13.61 -2.55
C LYS A 359 -12.50 13.23 -2.25
N ILE A 360 -11.65 14.19 -1.87
CA ILE A 360 -10.21 13.99 -1.76
C ILE A 360 -9.81 14.07 -0.29
N PHE A 361 -9.36 12.96 0.28
CA PHE A 361 -8.79 12.89 1.63
C PHE A 361 -9.68 13.54 2.70
N THR A 362 -10.98 13.22 2.68
CA THR A 362 -11.92 13.74 3.69
C THR A 362 -11.52 13.22 5.08
N PRO A 363 -11.19 14.10 6.04
CA PRO A 363 -10.91 13.70 7.42
C PRO A 363 -12.17 13.16 8.07
N ILE A 364 -12.10 11.92 8.54
CA ILE A 364 -13.15 11.23 9.28
C ILE A 364 -12.79 11.07 10.76
N THR A 365 -13.81 10.89 11.60
CA THR A 365 -13.65 10.48 13.01
C THR A 365 -14.11 9.04 13.21
N HIS A 366 -13.91 8.50 14.41
CA HIS A 366 -14.44 7.20 14.83
C HIS A 366 -14.91 7.30 16.29
N PRO A 367 -16.01 6.64 16.70
CA PRO A 367 -16.53 6.72 18.07
C PRO A 367 -15.54 6.32 19.19
N ILE A 368 -14.52 5.53 18.85
CA ILE A 368 -13.48 5.05 19.78
C ILE A 368 -12.33 6.07 19.94
N LEU A 369 -12.23 7.10 19.09
CA LEU A 369 -11.19 8.12 19.24
C LEU A 369 -11.42 8.95 20.52
N PRO A 370 -10.35 9.31 21.25
CA PRO A 370 -10.45 10.05 22.51
C PRO A 370 -10.92 11.49 22.29
N MET A 371 -10.64 12.05 21.12
CA MET A 371 -11.11 13.36 20.71
C MET A 371 -11.30 13.43 19.20
N ILE A 372 -12.20 14.32 18.80
CA ILE A 372 -12.41 14.71 17.41
C ILE A 372 -11.34 15.73 17.02
N ALA A 373 -10.66 15.54 15.89
CA ALA A 373 -9.52 16.37 15.48
C ALA A 373 -9.93 17.81 15.08
N ALA A 374 -11.17 17.98 14.58
CA ALA A 374 -11.71 19.29 14.23
C ALA A 374 -13.25 19.34 14.41
N PRO A 375 -13.84 20.48 14.81
CA PRO A 375 -15.28 20.61 14.98
C PRO A 375 -16.08 20.22 13.72
N GLY A 376 -17.15 19.46 13.93
CA GLY A 376 -18.07 19.01 12.86
C GLY A 376 -17.52 17.88 11.99
N GLN A 377 -16.44 17.19 12.37
CA GLN A 377 -16.04 15.94 11.69
C GLN A 377 -17.13 14.88 11.80
N LEU A 378 -17.19 14.03 10.76
CA LEU A 378 -18.13 12.93 10.62
C LEU A 378 -17.32 11.63 10.46
N SER A 379 -17.86 10.52 10.95
CA SER A 379 -17.36 9.19 10.63
C SER A 379 -17.63 8.83 9.16
N ALA A 380 -16.94 7.81 8.65
CA ALA A 380 -17.24 7.26 7.32
C ALA A 380 -18.72 6.81 7.22
N ALA A 381 -19.24 6.19 8.29
CA ALA A 381 -20.62 5.77 8.41
C ALA A 381 -21.61 6.93 8.29
N GLU A 382 -21.42 8.00 9.04
CA GLU A 382 -22.28 9.20 8.98
C GLU A 382 -22.25 9.87 7.59
N ILE A 383 -21.07 9.93 6.95
CA ILE A 383 -20.95 10.45 5.58
C ILE A 383 -21.75 9.58 4.60
N ASN A 384 -21.61 8.26 4.67
CA ASN A 384 -22.31 7.34 3.77
C ASN A 384 -23.83 7.40 3.97
N GLN A 385 -24.29 7.42 5.22
CA GLN A 385 -25.72 7.54 5.56
C GLN A 385 -26.31 8.86 5.03
N ALA A 386 -25.59 9.97 5.18
CA ALA A 386 -26.06 11.26 4.72
C ALA A 386 -26.06 11.35 3.18
N LEU A 387 -25.04 10.83 2.50
CA LEU A 387 -25.01 10.71 1.04
C LEU A 387 -26.18 9.88 0.52
N HIS A 388 -26.53 8.78 1.20
CA HIS A 388 -27.70 7.99 0.86
C HIS A 388 -29.00 8.79 1.02
N SER A 389 -29.15 9.49 2.15
CA SER A 389 -30.33 10.28 2.46
C SER A 389 -30.57 11.43 1.46
N MET A 390 -29.49 11.96 0.87
CA MET A 390 -29.53 12.98 -0.19
C MET A 390 -29.63 12.40 -1.61
N GLY A 391 -29.77 11.09 -1.77
CA GLY A 391 -29.80 10.42 -3.08
C GLY A 391 -28.47 10.45 -3.85
N GLN A 392 -27.38 10.85 -3.20
CA GLN A 392 -26.02 10.85 -3.78
C GLN A 392 -25.35 9.48 -3.72
N MET A 393 -25.90 8.57 -2.90
CA MET A 393 -25.53 7.16 -2.84
C MET A 393 -26.78 6.29 -2.97
N PRO A 394 -27.20 5.94 -4.20
CA PRO A 394 -28.36 5.08 -4.39
C PRO A 394 -28.13 3.69 -3.77
N LYS A 395 -29.20 3.09 -3.26
CA LYS A 395 -29.18 1.69 -2.82
C LYS A 395 -28.94 0.80 -4.04
N LEU A 396 -28.00 -0.13 -3.91
CA LEU A 396 -27.65 -1.10 -4.94
C LEU A 396 -27.64 -2.50 -4.32
N ASP A 397 -27.90 -3.49 -5.15
CA ASP A 397 -27.88 -4.89 -4.80
C ASP A 397 -26.56 -5.51 -5.27
N PHE A 398 -25.80 -6.05 -4.32
CA PHE A 398 -24.58 -6.80 -4.55
C PHE A 398 -24.84 -8.27 -4.40
N TYR A 399 -24.17 -9.08 -5.22
CA TYR A 399 -24.47 -10.50 -5.31
C TYR A 399 -23.27 -11.38 -5.01
N GLY A 400 -23.49 -12.43 -4.24
CA GLY A 400 -22.57 -13.57 -4.14
C GLY A 400 -23.10 -14.74 -4.95
N ILE A 401 -22.36 -15.19 -5.96
CA ILE A 401 -22.83 -16.23 -6.88
C ILE A 401 -21.95 -17.47 -6.74
N GLY A 402 -22.53 -18.56 -6.22
CA GLY A 402 -21.74 -19.78 -6.02
C GLY A 402 -22.57 -21.05 -5.92
N LYS A 403 -21.87 -22.18 -5.75
CA LYS A 403 -22.50 -23.46 -5.39
C LYS A 403 -22.73 -23.44 -3.89
N GLY A 404 -23.95 -23.73 -3.42
CA GLY A 404 -24.43 -23.39 -2.07
C GLY A 404 -23.41 -23.53 -0.93
N GLY A 405 -23.41 -22.58 0.02
CA GLY A 405 -22.61 -22.67 1.25
C GLY A 405 -21.62 -21.54 1.54
N SER A 406 -21.45 -20.52 0.68
CA SER A 406 -20.61 -19.35 1.02
C SER A 406 -21.36 -18.33 1.89
N THR A 407 -21.81 -18.76 3.07
CA THR A 407 -22.50 -17.89 4.04
C THR A 407 -21.53 -16.96 4.75
N VAL A 408 -20.30 -17.42 5.05
CA VAL A 408 -19.33 -16.65 5.87
C VAL A 408 -18.87 -15.37 5.18
N GLN A 409 -18.38 -15.46 3.94
CA GLN A 409 -17.93 -14.27 3.20
C GLN A 409 -19.09 -13.30 2.93
N SER A 410 -20.27 -13.84 2.63
CA SER A 410 -21.49 -13.05 2.44
C SER A 410 -21.88 -12.30 3.71
N THR A 411 -21.87 -12.98 4.88
CA THR A 411 -22.10 -12.35 6.18
C THR A 411 -21.03 -11.32 6.53
N PHE A 412 -19.77 -11.56 6.16
CA PHE A 412 -18.69 -10.60 6.39
C PHE A 412 -18.89 -9.32 5.56
N ILE A 413 -19.20 -9.44 4.27
CA ILE A 413 -19.46 -8.29 3.40
C ILE A 413 -20.68 -7.51 3.91
N ASP A 414 -21.76 -8.20 4.31
CA ASP A 414 -22.95 -7.58 4.89
C ASP A 414 -22.64 -6.82 6.19
N LYS A 415 -21.79 -7.39 7.08
CA LYS A 415 -21.28 -6.68 8.26
C LYS A 415 -20.49 -5.44 7.88
N CYS A 416 -19.64 -5.49 6.86
CA CYS A 416 -18.90 -4.33 6.38
C CYS A 416 -19.83 -3.23 5.87
N PHE A 417 -20.90 -3.60 5.15
CA PHE A 417 -21.89 -2.64 4.68
C PHE A 417 -22.59 -1.95 5.85
N ASN A 418 -23.00 -2.72 6.86
CA ASN A 418 -23.65 -2.19 8.06
C ASN A 418 -22.73 -1.28 8.87
N GLU A 419 -21.48 -1.70 9.14
CA GLU A 419 -20.49 -0.91 9.89
C GLU A 419 -20.18 0.42 9.21
N LEU A 420 -20.07 0.40 7.88
CA LEU A 420 -19.84 1.60 7.08
C LEU A 420 -21.12 2.36 6.74
N SER A 421 -22.29 1.95 7.24
CA SER A 421 -23.61 2.50 6.90
C SER A 421 -23.81 2.69 5.38
N LEU A 422 -23.32 1.73 4.59
CA LEU A 422 -23.60 1.68 3.17
C LEU A 422 -25.06 1.23 2.98
N PRO A 423 -25.83 1.87 2.10
CA PRO A 423 -27.25 1.55 1.91
C PRO A 423 -27.49 0.27 1.10
N HIS A 424 -26.41 -0.38 0.69
CA HIS A 424 -26.42 -1.51 -0.22
C HIS A 424 -26.95 -2.77 0.46
N GLN A 425 -27.46 -3.70 -0.35
CA GLN A 425 -27.89 -5.00 0.14
C GLN A 425 -27.01 -6.09 -0.46
N PHE A 426 -26.63 -7.08 0.34
CA PHE A 426 -25.90 -8.23 -0.14
C PHE A 426 -26.81 -9.46 -0.27
N ILE A 427 -26.76 -10.13 -1.43
CA ILE A 427 -27.69 -11.22 -1.78
C ILE A 427 -26.90 -12.41 -2.30
N PHE A 428 -26.99 -13.55 -1.62
CA PHE A 428 -26.44 -14.80 -2.15
C PHE A 428 -27.40 -15.44 -3.16
N VAL A 429 -26.88 -15.88 -4.29
CA VAL A 429 -27.61 -16.56 -5.35
C VAL A 429 -26.88 -17.85 -5.71
N GLU A 430 -27.60 -18.96 -5.65
CA GLU A 430 -27.05 -20.23 -6.10
C GLU A 430 -26.87 -20.23 -7.63
N ARG A 431 -25.71 -20.70 -8.09
CA ARG A 431 -25.38 -20.73 -9.52
C ARG A 431 -26.23 -21.77 -10.24
N SER A 432 -27.14 -21.30 -11.11
CA SER A 432 -27.95 -22.15 -11.98
C SER A 432 -27.31 -22.37 -13.37
N PRO A 433 -27.35 -23.59 -13.94
CA PRO A 433 -26.83 -23.87 -15.28
C PRO A 433 -27.57 -23.18 -16.44
N LYS A 434 -28.83 -22.74 -16.25
CA LYS A 434 -29.73 -22.31 -17.34
C LYS A 434 -29.99 -20.79 -17.43
N GLY A 435 -29.13 -19.95 -16.84
CA GLY A 435 -29.11 -18.52 -17.13
C GLY A 435 -29.76 -17.61 -16.09
N SER A 436 -29.05 -17.35 -14.99
CA SER A 436 -29.40 -16.32 -14.00
C SER A 436 -28.55 -15.04 -14.12
N LEU A 437 -27.37 -15.10 -14.75
CA LEU A 437 -26.43 -13.97 -14.72
C LEU A 437 -26.89 -12.80 -15.61
N GLU A 438 -27.34 -13.08 -16.83
CA GLU A 438 -27.77 -12.01 -17.75
C GLU A 438 -28.97 -11.23 -17.20
N SER A 439 -29.93 -11.93 -16.60
CA SER A 439 -31.10 -11.29 -15.98
C SER A 439 -30.72 -10.50 -14.73
N LEU A 440 -29.67 -10.92 -14.01
CA LEU A 440 -29.10 -10.20 -12.88
C LEU A 440 -28.42 -8.90 -13.32
N LEU A 441 -27.56 -8.98 -14.35
CA LEU A 441 -26.81 -7.85 -14.89
C LEU A 441 -27.71 -6.78 -15.50
N ARG A 442 -28.91 -7.14 -15.97
CA ARG A 442 -29.89 -6.18 -16.52
C ARG A 442 -30.72 -5.48 -15.46
N ARG A 443 -30.58 -5.83 -14.17
CA ARG A 443 -31.35 -5.17 -13.10
C ARG A 443 -30.87 -3.73 -12.93
N PRO A 444 -31.79 -2.75 -12.80
CA PRO A 444 -31.41 -1.35 -12.68
C PRO A 444 -30.60 -1.05 -11.41
N ASN A 445 -30.80 -1.84 -10.35
CA ASN A 445 -30.09 -1.66 -9.08
C ASN A 445 -28.88 -2.59 -8.91
N PHE A 446 -28.39 -3.22 -9.99
CA PHE A 446 -27.22 -4.08 -9.89
C PHE A 446 -25.98 -3.26 -9.51
N GLY A 447 -25.39 -3.55 -8.34
CA GLY A 447 -24.18 -2.88 -7.85
C GLY A 447 -22.88 -3.62 -8.13
N GLY A 448 -22.97 -4.93 -8.38
CA GLY A 448 -21.83 -5.78 -8.64
C GLY A 448 -22.04 -7.20 -8.13
N ALA A 449 -21.11 -8.09 -8.46
CA ALA A 449 -21.16 -9.47 -7.99
C ALA A 449 -19.77 -10.05 -7.76
N TYR A 450 -19.62 -10.89 -6.74
CA TYR A 450 -18.50 -11.83 -6.63
C TYR A 450 -18.99 -13.24 -6.99
N MET A 451 -18.10 -14.06 -7.55
CA MET A 451 -18.41 -15.39 -8.03
C MET A 451 -17.38 -16.40 -7.54
N ASP A 452 -17.85 -17.44 -6.86
CA ASP A 452 -17.03 -18.56 -6.42
C ASP A 452 -17.73 -19.89 -6.73
N PRO A 453 -17.22 -20.73 -7.65
CA PRO A 453 -15.95 -20.56 -8.39
C PRO A 453 -16.04 -19.49 -9.49
N PRO A 454 -14.91 -18.98 -10.00
CA PRO A 454 -14.89 -18.03 -11.10
C PRO A 454 -15.57 -18.55 -12.38
N LEU A 455 -15.99 -17.63 -13.24
CA LEU A 455 -16.56 -17.92 -14.56
C LEU A 455 -15.49 -17.88 -15.65
N PRO A 456 -15.50 -18.79 -16.63
CA PRO A 456 -14.67 -18.65 -17.84
C PRO A 456 -15.04 -17.38 -18.62
N THR A 457 -14.07 -16.71 -19.23
CA THR A 457 -14.31 -15.51 -20.06
C THR A 457 -15.14 -15.78 -21.32
N THR A 458 -15.29 -17.05 -21.70
CA THR A 458 -16.18 -17.49 -22.79
C THR A 458 -17.66 -17.54 -22.38
N THR A 459 -17.97 -17.29 -21.11
CA THR A 459 -19.35 -17.26 -20.62
C THR A 459 -20.13 -16.16 -21.37
N PRO A 460 -21.24 -16.51 -22.06
CA PRO A 460 -22.11 -15.51 -22.68
C PRO A 460 -22.58 -14.52 -21.63
N CYS A 461 -22.89 -13.27 -22.01
CA CYS A 461 -23.37 -12.19 -21.13
C CYS A 461 -22.37 -11.53 -20.18
N LEU A 462 -21.09 -11.94 -20.16
CA LEU A 462 -20.07 -11.19 -19.44
C LEU A 462 -19.92 -9.78 -20.04
N PRO A 463 -19.71 -8.76 -19.19
CA PRO A 463 -19.51 -7.39 -19.65
C PRO A 463 -18.10 -7.20 -20.24
N SER A 464 -17.70 -5.94 -20.43
CA SER A 464 -16.31 -5.63 -20.80
C SER A 464 -15.33 -6.26 -19.79
N LEU A 465 -14.19 -6.78 -20.24
CA LEU A 465 -13.23 -7.46 -19.37
C LEU A 465 -12.01 -6.58 -19.14
N SER A 466 -11.49 -6.58 -17.91
CA SER A 466 -10.16 -6.05 -17.64
C SER A 466 -9.08 -6.88 -18.34
N ASP A 467 -7.91 -6.27 -18.57
CA ASP A 467 -6.79 -6.96 -19.20
C ASP A 467 -6.34 -8.18 -18.38
N ALA A 468 -6.41 -8.07 -17.05
CA ALA A 468 -6.12 -9.17 -16.14
C ALA A 468 -7.12 -10.31 -16.32
N ALA A 469 -8.44 -10.04 -16.20
CA ALA A 469 -9.46 -11.08 -16.34
C ALA A 469 -9.42 -11.76 -17.72
N ARG A 470 -9.21 -10.97 -18.78
CA ARG A 470 -9.06 -11.48 -20.15
C ARG A 470 -7.84 -12.39 -20.30
N THR A 471 -6.71 -12.02 -19.72
CA THR A 471 -5.45 -12.78 -19.79
C THR A 471 -5.52 -14.05 -18.94
N ILE A 472 -6.13 -13.98 -17.75
CA ILE A 472 -6.37 -15.13 -16.88
C ILE A 472 -7.39 -16.10 -17.50
N GLY A 473 -8.32 -15.60 -18.32
CA GLY A 473 -9.38 -16.40 -18.90
C GLY A 473 -10.53 -16.69 -17.92
N GLN A 474 -10.55 -16.00 -16.78
CA GLN A 474 -11.56 -16.16 -15.73
C GLN A 474 -11.96 -14.83 -15.09
N VAL A 475 -13.23 -14.74 -14.71
CA VAL A 475 -13.85 -13.61 -14.00
C VAL A 475 -14.39 -14.10 -12.66
N ASP A 476 -13.93 -13.51 -11.56
CA ASP A 476 -14.41 -13.79 -10.20
C ASP A 476 -15.19 -12.60 -9.59
N THR A 477 -15.13 -11.42 -10.22
CA THR A 477 -15.77 -10.20 -9.76
C THR A 477 -16.35 -9.43 -10.93
N ILE A 478 -17.58 -8.94 -10.82
CA ILE A 478 -18.18 -7.97 -11.75
C ILE A 478 -18.36 -6.68 -10.96
N ALA A 479 -17.61 -5.65 -11.35
CA ALA A 479 -17.68 -4.33 -10.74
C ALA A 479 -18.46 -3.36 -11.65
N VAL A 480 -19.09 -2.36 -11.02
CA VAL A 480 -19.74 -1.25 -11.72
C VAL A 480 -18.82 -0.04 -11.62
N ARG A 481 -18.41 0.51 -12.77
CA ARG A 481 -17.58 1.71 -12.84
C ARG A 481 -18.39 2.96 -12.52
N ALA A 482 -17.70 4.07 -12.25
CA ALA A 482 -18.34 5.36 -11.95
C ALA A 482 -19.23 5.90 -13.09
N ASP A 483 -19.00 5.47 -14.34
CA ASP A 483 -19.82 5.80 -15.51
C ASP A 483 -21.04 4.86 -15.67
N GLY A 484 -21.25 3.93 -14.73
CA GLY A 484 -22.32 2.93 -14.76
C GLY A 484 -22.00 1.70 -15.62
N SER A 485 -20.85 1.67 -16.30
CA SER A 485 -20.47 0.51 -17.11
C SER A 485 -20.04 -0.67 -16.24
N HIS A 486 -20.37 -1.89 -16.67
CA HIS A 486 -19.97 -3.10 -15.98
C HIS A 486 -18.61 -3.58 -16.50
N VAL A 487 -17.77 -4.07 -15.59
CA VAL A 487 -16.49 -4.68 -15.95
C VAL A 487 -16.28 -6.01 -15.21
N GLY A 488 -15.88 -7.04 -15.96
CA GLY A 488 -15.43 -8.31 -15.43
C GLY A 488 -13.98 -8.23 -15.02
N GLU A 489 -13.73 -8.57 -13.76
CA GLU A 489 -12.46 -8.50 -13.06
C GLU A 489 -12.08 -9.86 -12.49
N ASN A 490 -10.82 -9.98 -12.10
CA ASN A 490 -10.32 -11.07 -11.29
C ASN A 490 -9.64 -10.45 -10.05
N ALA A 491 -10.19 -10.68 -8.86
CA ALA A 491 -9.68 -10.20 -7.58
C ALA A 491 -8.67 -11.18 -6.99
N GLN A 492 -8.78 -12.48 -7.30
CA GLN A 492 -7.92 -13.52 -6.74
C GLN A 492 -6.43 -13.29 -7.05
N TRP A 493 -6.07 -12.90 -8.28
CA TRP A 493 -4.66 -12.62 -8.60
C TRP A 493 -4.10 -11.44 -7.79
N LYS A 494 -4.94 -10.44 -7.48
CA LYS A 494 -4.56 -9.32 -6.61
C LYS A 494 -4.34 -9.79 -5.18
N GLY A 495 -5.20 -10.68 -4.68
CA GLY A 495 -5.04 -11.31 -3.37
C GLY A 495 -3.74 -12.13 -3.25
N ILE A 496 -3.43 -12.92 -4.27
CA ILE A 496 -2.17 -13.69 -4.35
C ILE A 496 -0.96 -12.73 -4.41
N ARG A 497 -1.01 -11.70 -5.26
CA ARG A 497 0.06 -10.70 -5.37
C ARG A 497 0.30 -9.95 -4.06
N ALA A 498 -0.76 -9.52 -3.37
CA ALA A 498 -0.68 -8.85 -2.08
C ALA A 498 -0.11 -9.76 -0.98
N THR A 499 -0.45 -11.06 -1.03
CA THR A 499 0.13 -12.06 -0.12
C THR A 499 1.63 -12.24 -0.35
N LEU A 500 2.05 -12.38 -1.61
CA LEU A 500 3.48 -12.48 -1.97
C LEU A 500 4.24 -11.21 -1.52
N SER A 501 3.65 -10.02 -1.75
CA SER A 501 4.32 -8.75 -1.46
C SER A 501 4.22 -8.31 0.01
N ARG A 502 3.78 -9.19 0.92
CA ARG A 502 3.61 -8.85 2.35
C ARG A 502 4.95 -8.69 3.06
N ASP A 503 5.86 -9.65 2.87
CA ASP A 503 7.19 -9.68 3.53
C ASP A 503 8.36 -9.51 2.54
N PHE A 504 8.06 -9.17 1.28
CA PHE A 504 9.02 -9.02 0.20
C PHE A 504 8.66 -7.82 -0.66
N VAL A 505 9.68 -7.12 -1.18
CA VAL A 505 9.43 -6.06 -2.17
C VAL A 505 9.11 -6.67 -3.54
N PRO A 506 8.33 -6.00 -4.41
CA PRO A 506 8.03 -6.51 -5.75
C PRO A 506 9.26 -6.89 -6.60
N SER A 507 10.36 -6.12 -6.52
CA SER A 507 11.58 -6.41 -7.29
C SER A 507 12.31 -7.69 -6.83
N ALA A 508 12.04 -8.19 -5.62
CA ALA A 508 12.65 -9.42 -5.10
C ALA A 508 12.34 -10.64 -5.96
N TYR A 509 11.23 -10.56 -6.70
CA TYR A 509 10.70 -11.59 -7.58
C TYR A 509 11.18 -11.47 -9.03
N SER A 510 11.66 -10.29 -9.45
CA SER A 510 11.93 -10.00 -10.85
C SER A 510 13.05 -10.87 -11.42
N SER A 511 12.80 -11.46 -12.60
CA SER A 511 13.71 -12.37 -13.30
C SER A 511 14.16 -13.59 -12.47
N ARG A 512 13.28 -14.08 -11.59
CA ARG A 512 13.52 -15.31 -10.82
C ARG A 512 12.59 -16.43 -11.21
N ALA A 513 13.06 -17.64 -10.97
CA ALA A 513 12.28 -18.84 -11.14
C ALA A 513 11.15 -18.95 -10.10
N ALA A 514 10.01 -19.50 -10.52
CA ALA A 514 8.96 -19.96 -9.62
C ALA A 514 8.46 -21.35 -10.01
N LEU A 515 7.90 -22.08 -9.05
CA LEU A 515 7.28 -23.39 -9.27
C LEU A 515 5.81 -23.35 -8.88
N LEU A 516 4.93 -23.82 -9.76
CA LEU A 516 3.49 -23.85 -9.54
C LEU A 516 2.95 -25.26 -9.72
N LEU A 517 2.22 -25.76 -8.72
CA LEU A 517 1.60 -27.08 -8.75
C LEU A 517 0.09 -26.94 -8.88
N ALA A 518 -0.53 -27.62 -9.85
CA ALA A 518 -1.98 -27.65 -9.98
C ALA A 518 -2.43 -28.91 -10.74
N ASN A 519 -3.73 -29.23 -10.66
CA ASN A 519 -4.31 -30.31 -11.48
C ASN A 519 -4.66 -29.83 -12.89
N ALA A 520 -5.02 -28.55 -13.04
CA ALA A 520 -5.44 -27.96 -14.30
C ALA A 520 -4.97 -26.51 -14.42
N GLU A 521 -4.92 -26.02 -15.66
CA GLU A 521 -4.59 -24.64 -15.99
C GLU A 521 -5.53 -23.64 -15.29
N SER A 522 -6.82 -23.96 -15.20
CA SER A 522 -7.85 -23.13 -14.57
C SER A 522 -7.58 -22.85 -13.09
N ASP A 523 -6.94 -23.77 -12.38
CA ASP A 523 -6.65 -23.64 -10.95
C ASP A 523 -5.39 -22.78 -10.71
N ALA A 524 -4.55 -22.68 -11.75
CA ALA A 524 -3.24 -22.03 -11.73
C ALA A 524 -3.24 -20.64 -12.38
N ALA A 525 -4.20 -20.32 -13.25
CA ALA A 525 -4.17 -19.13 -14.11
C ALA A 525 -4.00 -17.81 -13.34
N ALA A 526 -4.77 -17.61 -12.26
CA ALA A 526 -4.64 -16.42 -11.41
C ALA A 526 -3.26 -16.33 -10.73
N SER A 527 -2.71 -17.49 -10.30
CA SER A 527 -1.37 -17.56 -9.72
C SER A 527 -0.28 -17.22 -10.74
N VAL A 528 -0.34 -17.74 -11.96
CA VAL A 528 0.62 -17.41 -13.02
C VAL A 528 0.57 -15.92 -13.37
N PHE A 529 -0.64 -15.35 -13.47
CA PHE A 529 -0.77 -13.91 -13.71
C PHE A 529 -0.18 -13.09 -12.56
N ALA A 530 -0.45 -13.44 -11.31
CA ALA A 530 0.13 -12.78 -10.14
C ALA A 530 1.66 -12.84 -10.14
N LEU A 531 2.25 -14.02 -10.41
CA LEU A 531 3.70 -14.19 -10.51
C LEU A 531 4.29 -13.31 -11.63
N LYS A 532 3.69 -13.33 -12.82
CA LYS A 532 4.12 -12.48 -13.95
C LYS A 532 3.99 -10.99 -13.65
N SER A 533 2.97 -10.57 -12.89
CA SER A 533 2.78 -9.18 -12.47
C SER A 533 3.89 -8.66 -11.55
N LEU A 534 4.67 -9.57 -10.93
CA LEU A 534 5.86 -9.30 -10.12
C LEU A 534 7.17 -9.47 -10.91
N GLY A 535 7.07 -9.66 -12.24
CA GLY A 535 8.24 -9.83 -13.11
C GLY A 535 8.93 -11.19 -13.01
N ILE A 536 8.26 -12.21 -12.43
CA ILE A 536 8.80 -13.57 -12.30
C ILE A 536 8.90 -14.24 -13.68
N GLY A 537 10.02 -14.93 -13.89
CA GLY A 537 10.30 -15.73 -15.08
C GLY A 537 11.73 -16.29 -15.00
N PRO A 538 11.95 -17.58 -15.29
CA PRO A 538 10.99 -18.58 -15.82
C PRO A 538 9.96 -19.08 -14.79
N ILE A 539 8.80 -19.57 -15.23
CA ILE A 539 7.80 -20.23 -14.36
C ILE A 539 7.72 -21.71 -14.73
N TYR A 540 7.92 -22.59 -13.76
CA TYR A 540 7.83 -24.03 -13.94
C TYR A 540 6.50 -24.56 -13.40
N THR A 541 5.88 -25.52 -14.09
CA THR A 541 4.59 -26.10 -13.70
C THR A 541 4.67 -27.60 -13.49
N ILE A 542 3.96 -28.11 -12.48
CA ILE A 542 3.80 -29.55 -12.23
C ILE A 542 2.31 -29.88 -12.25
N GLY A 543 1.95 -30.92 -13.01
CA GLY A 543 0.58 -31.43 -13.11
C GLY A 543 -0.26 -30.84 -14.25
N PHE A 544 0.20 -29.77 -14.90
CA PHE A 544 -0.48 -29.13 -16.03
C PHE A 544 0.50 -28.42 -16.98
N THR A 545 0.04 -28.09 -18.19
CA THR A 545 0.72 -27.22 -19.16
C THR A 545 -0.10 -25.95 -19.31
N MET A 546 0.57 -24.79 -19.34
CA MET A 546 -0.07 -23.49 -19.51
C MET A 546 -0.11 -23.12 -21.00
N HIS A 547 -1.26 -22.66 -21.50
CA HIS A 547 -1.46 -22.30 -22.90
C HIS A 547 -1.76 -20.80 -23.06
N GLY A 548 -1.96 -20.36 -24.31
CA GLY A 548 -2.35 -18.98 -24.62
C GLY A 548 -1.32 -17.91 -24.23
N SER A 549 -1.81 -16.72 -23.88
CA SER A 549 -0.99 -15.56 -23.51
C SER A 549 -0.19 -15.78 -22.22
N LEU A 550 -0.72 -16.57 -21.28
CA LEU A 550 -0.03 -16.91 -20.03
C LEU A 550 1.07 -17.96 -20.22
N GLY A 551 1.04 -18.78 -21.29
CA GLY A 551 2.03 -19.83 -21.53
C GLY A 551 3.44 -19.35 -21.86
N SER A 552 3.60 -18.09 -22.30
CA SER A 552 4.93 -17.54 -22.64
C SER A 552 5.85 -17.54 -21.42
N GLY A 553 7.04 -18.15 -21.51
CA GLY A 553 7.97 -18.24 -20.37
C GLY A 553 7.52 -19.18 -19.25
N VAL A 554 6.51 -20.04 -19.51
CA VAL A 554 6.05 -21.10 -18.61
C VAL A 554 6.45 -22.45 -19.18
N SER A 555 7.03 -23.33 -18.37
CA SER A 555 7.51 -24.65 -18.81
C SER A 555 7.02 -25.76 -17.89
N ALA A 556 6.34 -26.76 -18.46
CA ALA A 556 5.85 -27.91 -17.73
C ALA A 556 6.98 -28.91 -17.45
N VAL A 557 7.12 -29.30 -16.19
CA VAL A 557 8.06 -30.31 -15.70
C VAL A 557 7.40 -31.68 -15.86
N ARG A 558 8.04 -32.59 -16.59
CA ARG A 558 7.45 -33.90 -16.94
C ARG A 558 8.04 -35.06 -16.14
N GLY A 559 9.23 -34.88 -15.56
CA GLY A 559 9.88 -35.90 -14.74
C GLY A 559 10.77 -35.34 -13.63
N ILE A 560 11.28 -36.24 -12.78
CA ILE A 560 12.18 -35.90 -11.66
C ILE A 560 13.54 -35.40 -12.17
N ASP A 561 14.01 -35.90 -13.32
CA ASP A 561 15.29 -35.45 -13.88
C ASP A 561 15.22 -34.01 -14.40
N ASP A 562 14.04 -33.56 -14.85
CA ASP A 562 13.82 -32.15 -15.20
C ASP A 562 14.00 -31.24 -13.97
N LEU A 563 13.54 -31.67 -12.77
CA LEU A 563 13.61 -30.89 -11.53
C LEU A 563 15.05 -30.51 -11.15
N LYS A 564 16.02 -31.38 -11.44
CA LYS A 564 17.45 -31.16 -11.15
C LYS A 564 18.09 -30.10 -12.06
N LEU A 565 17.48 -29.84 -13.21
CA LEU A 565 17.96 -28.90 -14.22
C LEU A 565 17.29 -27.53 -14.10
N LEU A 566 16.27 -27.40 -13.23
CA LEU A 566 15.57 -26.14 -13.04
C LEU A 566 16.39 -25.17 -12.23
N GLU A 567 16.26 -23.89 -12.57
CA GLU A 567 16.69 -22.82 -11.69
C GLU A 567 15.97 -22.93 -10.33
N HIS A 568 16.69 -22.64 -9.25
CA HIS A 568 16.13 -22.69 -7.90
C HIS A 568 14.96 -21.70 -7.78
N PRO A 569 13.73 -22.16 -7.49
CA PRO A 569 12.57 -21.28 -7.42
C PRO A 569 12.65 -20.41 -6.16
N PHE A 570 12.39 -19.12 -6.35
CA PHE A 570 12.21 -18.15 -5.28
C PHE A 570 10.82 -18.25 -4.64
N ALA A 571 9.82 -18.55 -5.46
CA ALA A 571 8.44 -18.74 -5.05
C ALA A 571 7.94 -20.14 -5.44
N ILE A 572 7.28 -20.81 -4.50
CA ILE A 572 6.50 -22.04 -4.78
C ILE A 572 5.05 -21.77 -4.44
N ILE A 573 4.14 -22.04 -5.37
CA ILE A 573 2.70 -21.96 -5.13
C ILE A 573 2.09 -23.34 -5.35
N SER A 574 1.31 -23.82 -4.39
CA SER A 574 0.49 -25.04 -4.51
C SER A 574 -0.97 -24.66 -4.69
N ALA A 575 -1.51 -24.87 -5.88
CA ALA A 575 -2.94 -24.84 -6.19
C ALA A 575 -3.55 -26.26 -6.27
N LEU A 576 -2.94 -27.22 -5.56
CA LEU A 576 -3.44 -28.58 -5.47
C LEU A 576 -4.64 -28.66 -4.50
N PRO A 577 -5.58 -29.60 -4.70
CA PRO A 577 -6.61 -29.89 -3.72
C PRO A 577 -6.03 -30.50 -2.43
N ALA A 578 -6.78 -30.39 -1.33
CA ALA A 578 -6.32 -30.80 0.00
C ALA A 578 -5.93 -32.29 0.11
N ASP A 579 -6.53 -33.18 -0.67
CA ASP A 579 -6.21 -34.61 -0.72
C ASP A 579 -4.82 -34.90 -1.32
N LYS A 580 -4.27 -33.94 -2.09
CA LYS A 580 -2.94 -34.02 -2.74
C LYS A 580 -1.86 -33.19 -2.03
N SER A 581 -2.17 -32.59 -0.88
CA SER A 581 -1.23 -31.79 -0.05
C SER A 581 0.07 -32.52 0.32
N LEU A 582 0.05 -33.86 0.39
CA LEU A 582 1.22 -34.71 0.64
C LEU A 582 2.33 -34.59 -0.42
N LEU A 583 1.99 -34.17 -1.64
CA LEU A 583 2.95 -34.03 -2.74
C LEU A 583 3.89 -32.83 -2.59
N VAL A 584 3.52 -31.84 -1.77
CA VAL A 584 4.24 -30.57 -1.63
C VAL A 584 5.50 -30.70 -0.77
N GLY A 585 5.42 -31.46 0.33
CA GLY A 585 6.51 -31.59 1.30
C GLY A 585 7.85 -32.07 0.72
N PRO A 586 7.89 -33.12 -0.12
CA PRO A 586 9.12 -33.56 -0.77
C PRO A 586 9.78 -32.48 -1.65
N LEU A 587 8.99 -31.69 -2.37
CA LEU A 587 9.48 -30.62 -3.25
C LEU A 587 10.06 -29.47 -2.44
N LEU A 588 9.39 -29.07 -1.36
CA LEU A 588 9.92 -28.08 -0.42
C LEU A 588 11.28 -28.52 0.10
N LYS A 589 11.42 -29.78 0.58
CA LYS A 589 12.69 -30.33 1.07
C LYS A 589 13.78 -30.30 0.00
N HIS A 590 13.45 -30.69 -1.24
CA HIS A 590 14.40 -30.68 -2.35
C HIS A 590 14.97 -29.28 -2.61
N TYR A 591 14.12 -28.25 -2.65
CA TYR A 591 14.55 -26.87 -2.89
C TYR A 591 15.03 -26.12 -1.64
N SER A 592 15.06 -26.78 -0.48
CA SER A 592 15.57 -26.22 0.78
C SER A 592 17.04 -26.55 1.04
N GLY A 593 17.57 -27.61 0.43
CA GLY A 593 18.91 -28.15 0.69
C GLY A 593 20.09 -27.22 0.33
N SER A 594 19.85 -26.13 -0.39
CA SER A 594 20.87 -25.15 -0.82
C SER A 594 21.16 -24.09 0.25
N GLY A 595 21.41 -24.56 1.48
CA GLY A 595 22.21 -23.94 2.55
C GLY A 595 22.11 -22.44 2.83
N ARG A 596 21.71 -22.12 4.06
CA ARG A 596 22.09 -20.88 4.78
C ARG A 596 23.63 -20.80 4.86
N GLN A 597 24.26 -20.25 3.82
CA GLN A 597 25.63 -19.76 3.84
C GLN A 597 25.58 -18.23 3.77
N PRO A 598 26.45 -17.51 4.48
CA PRO A 598 26.58 -16.06 4.33
C PRO A 598 26.82 -15.71 2.84
N GLY A 599 26.02 -14.82 2.28
CA GLY A 599 26.15 -14.35 0.89
C GLY A 599 25.34 -15.10 -0.19
N PHE A 600 24.38 -15.99 0.16
CA PHE A 600 23.58 -16.73 -0.85
C PHE A 600 22.07 -16.85 -0.61
N THR A 601 21.49 -16.27 0.45
CA THR A 601 20.04 -16.37 0.67
C THR A 601 19.33 -15.09 0.27
N ALA A 602 18.62 -15.17 -0.84
CA ALA A 602 17.43 -14.37 -1.05
C ALA A 602 16.24 -15.18 -0.50
N GLY A 603 15.59 -14.68 0.55
CA GLY A 603 14.49 -15.38 1.25
C GLY A 603 13.47 -16.03 0.30
N LYS A 604 12.97 -17.22 0.63
CA LYS A 604 12.06 -17.98 -0.25
C LYS A 604 10.63 -17.91 0.26
N VAL A 605 9.65 -17.92 -0.65
CA VAL A 605 8.21 -17.85 -0.30
C VAL A 605 7.43 -19.08 -0.80
N PHE A 606 6.57 -19.60 0.06
CA PHE A 606 5.65 -20.69 -0.24
C PHE A 606 4.21 -20.24 0.01
N VAL A 607 3.32 -20.49 -0.95
CA VAL A 607 1.88 -20.21 -0.82
C VAL A 607 1.09 -21.49 -1.07
N ASP A 608 0.23 -21.87 -0.12
CA ASP A 608 -0.66 -23.02 -0.26
C ASP A 608 -2.12 -22.58 -0.41
N LEU A 609 -2.68 -22.77 -1.61
CA LEU A 609 -4.05 -22.39 -1.96
C LEU A 609 -5.08 -23.51 -1.70
N ALA A 610 -4.65 -24.66 -1.18
CA ALA A 610 -5.54 -25.78 -0.91
C ALA A 610 -6.59 -25.42 0.15
N THR A 611 -7.88 -25.59 -0.19
CA THR A 611 -9.03 -25.44 0.71
C THR A 611 -9.46 -26.77 1.31
N GLY A 612 -9.93 -26.74 2.56
CA GLY A 612 -10.45 -27.92 3.28
C GLY A 612 -9.42 -28.68 4.11
N GLN A 613 -9.83 -29.82 4.68
CA GLN A 613 -9.01 -30.59 5.60
C GLN A 613 -7.86 -31.32 4.88
N LYS A 614 -6.63 -30.98 5.26
CA LYS A 614 -5.39 -31.54 4.68
C LYS A 614 -4.93 -32.77 5.46
N ARG A 615 -4.23 -33.69 4.79
CA ARG A 615 -3.65 -34.89 5.42
C ARG A 615 -2.31 -34.61 6.13
N ASN A 616 -1.66 -33.52 5.77
CA ASN A 616 -0.44 -32.99 6.38
C ASN A 616 -0.52 -31.47 6.46
N ASP A 617 0.51 -30.84 7.04
CA ASP A 617 0.66 -29.39 7.09
C ASP A 617 1.85 -28.93 6.23
N PRO A 618 1.64 -28.59 4.94
CA PRO A 618 2.68 -28.04 4.09
C PRO A 618 3.28 -26.73 4.61
N LEU A 619 2.51 -25.92 5.34
CA LEU A 619 2.96 -24.63 5.86
C LEU A 619 3.97 -24.82 6.99
N ALA A 620 3.69 -25.74 7.92
CA ALA A 620 4.65 -26.11 8.97
C ALA A 620 5.94 -26.70 8.38
N VAL A 621 5.83 -27.56 7.36
CA VAL A 621 7.00 -28.11 6.67
C VAL A 621 7.81 -26.99 6.01
N ALA A 622 7.18 -26.10 5.24
CA ALA A 622 7.84 -24.97 4.60
C ALA A 622 8.57 -24.08 5.62
N SER A 623 7.89 -23.72 6.71
CA SER A 623 8.44 -22.86 7.78
C SER A 623 9.64 -23.52 8.46
N SER A 624 9.57 -24.82 8.77
CA SER A 624 10.70 -25.59 9.35
C SER A 624 11.94 -25.62 8.45
N LEU A 625 11.74 -25.42 7.14
CA LEU A 625 12.79 -25.38 6.13
C LEU A 625 13.24 -23.95 5.79
N GLY A 626 12.74 -22.93 6.50
CA GLY A 626 13.10 -21.54 6.34
C GLY A 626 12.37 -20.79 5.22
N TRP A 627 11.27 -21.34 4.70
CA TRP A 627 10.39 -20.61 3.78
C TRP A 627 9.49 -19.66 4.57
N THR A 628 9.24 -18.48 4.00
CA THR A 628 8.09 -17.66 4.40
C THR A 628 6.84 -18.31 3.83
N ALA A 629 5.94 -18.78 4.69
CA ALA A 629 4.80 -19.62 4.28
C ALA A 629 3.47 -18.90 4.53
N TYR A 630 2.61 -18.86 3.50
CA TYR A 630 1.25 -18.33 3.60
C TYR A 630 0.22 -19.37 3.18
N GLY A 631 -0.91 -19.38 3.88
CA GLY A 631 -2.03 -20.25 3.57
C GLY A 631 -3.11 -19.57 2.73
N ILE A 632 -4.10 -20.37 2.34
CA ILE A 632 -5.32 -19.89 1.68
C ILE A 632 -6.06 -18.85 2.51
N ALA A 633 -5.86 -18.84 3.82
CA ALA A 633 -6.42 -17.85 4.72
C ALA A 633 -5.90 -16.43 4.49
N ASP A 634 -4.60 -16.31 4.24
CA ASP A 634 -3.98 -15.02 3.94
C ASP A 634 -4.43 -14.54 2.56
N VAL A 635 -4.45 -15.45 1.57
CA VAL A 635 -4.87 -15.14 0.19
C VAL A 635 -6.36 -14.77 0.14
N SER A 636 -7.22 -15.48 0.85
CA SER A 636 -8.67 -15.20 0.91
C SER A 636 -8.98 -13.89 1.61
N ALA A 637 -8.24 -13.55 2.67
CA ALA A 637 -8.39 -12.26 3.34
C ALA A 637 -8.01 -11.10 2.40
N TRP A 638 -6.85 -11.17 1.74
CA TRP A 638 -6.48 -10.16 0.74
C TRP A 638 -7.43 -10.12 -0.47
N THR A 639 -7.88 -11.27 -0.94
CA THR A 639 -8.88 -11.34 -2.03
C THR A 639 -10.17 -10.63 -1.60
N THR A 640 -10.61 -10.82 -0.35
CA THR A 640 -11.80 -10.13 0.18
C THR A 640 -11.59 -8.62 0.29
N VAL A 641 -10.42 -8.15 0.71
CA VAL A 641 -10.05 -6.72 0.67
C VAL A 641 -10.19 -6.16 -0.74
N GLU A 642 -9.64 -6.86 -1.74
CA GLU A 642 -9.67 -6.43 -3.14
C GLU A 642 -11.08 -6.51 -3.75
N THR A 643 -11.88 -7.52 -3.39
CA THR A 643 -13.28 -7.63 -3.79
C THR A 643 -14.10 -6.46 -3.24
N LEU A 644 -13.95 -6.10 -1.96
CA LEU A 644 -14.65 -4.93 -1.38
C LEU A 644 -14.22 -3.61 -2.05
N ARG A 645 -12.92 -3.44 -2.34
CA ARG A 645 -12.42 -2.29 -3.09
C ARG A 645 -13.02 -2.21 -4.49
N LEU A 646 -13.13 -3.35 -5.20
CA LEU A 646 -13.72 -3.42 -6.53
C LEU A 646 -15.23 -3.17 -6.54
N LEU A 647 -15.95 -3.71 -5.55
CA LEU A 647 -17.41 -3.64 -5.51
C LEU A 647 -17.93 -2.30 -5.01
N VAL A 648 -17.42 -1.81 -3.87
CA VAL A 648 -17.97 -0.63 -3.19
C VAL A 648 -16.98 0.51 -3.03
N GLY A 649 -15.74 0.36 -3.52
CA GLY A 649 -14.71 1.38 -3.39
C GLY A 649 -14.28 1.65 -1.94
N GLN A 650 -14.66 0.79 -0.99
CA GLN A 650 -14.30 0.93 0.42
C GLN A 650 -13.02 0.18 0.74
N ASN A 651 -12.27 0.71 1.68
CA ASN A 651 -11.05 0.09 2.16
C ASN A 651 -11.28 -0.55 3.52
N VAL A 652 -10.84 -1.79 3.66
CA VAL A 652 -10.91 -2.55 4.92
C VAL A 652 -9.53 -3.13 5.19
N PRO A 653 -8.94 -2.91 6.38
CA PRO A 653 -7.61 -3.43 6.69
C PRO A 653 -7.56 -4.96 6.62
N TYR A 654 -6.46 -5.50 6.08
CA TYR A 654 -6.22 -6.94 6.02
C TYR A 654 -6.34 -7.60 7.41
N ASP A 655 -5.71 -7.02 8.42
CA ASP A 655 -5.70 -7.58 9.78
C ASP A 655 -7.14 -7.59 10.36
N PHE A 656 -7.97 -6.57 10.05
CA PHE A 656 -9.40 -6.58 10.39
C PHE A 656 -10.16 -7.70 9.67
N VAL A 657 -9.91 -7.94 8.37
CA VAL A 657 -10.54 -9.06 7.66
C VAL A 657 -10.16 -10.39 8.32
N ARG A 658 -8.89 -10.59 8.68
CA ARG A 658 -8.41 -11.81 9.37
C ARG A 658 -9.07 -11.99 10.74
N LEU A 659 -9.20 -10.91 11.51
CA LEU A 659 -9.85 -10.91 12.83
C LEU A 659 -11.35 -11.24 12.70
N ALA A 660 -12.05 -10.49 11.87
CA ALA A 660 -13.51 -10.55 11.74
C ALA A 660 -14.01 -11.78 10.99
N SER A 661 -13.17 -12.39 10.14
CA SER A 661 -13.43 -13.68 9.53
C SER A 661 -13.15 -14.86 10.47
N GLY A 662 -12.77 -14.63 11.74
CA GLY A 662 -12.60 -15.68 12.76
C GLY A 662 -11.56 -16.74 12.40
N GLY A 663 -10.58 -16.41 11.56
CA GLY A 663 -9.62 -17.40 11.03
C GLY A 663 -10.25 -18.52 10.18
N LEU A 664 -11.48 -18.35 9.69
CA LEU A 664 -12.31 -19.38 9.02
C LEU A 664 -11.87 -19.80 7.61
N TYR A 665 -10.59 -19.64 7.26
CA TYR A 665 -10.04 -20.04 5.97
C TYR A 665 -8.88 -21.01 6.12
#